data_AF-A0A1F4UDG6-F1
#
_entry.id   AF-A0A1F4UDG6-F1
#
_cell.length_a   1.000
_cell.length_b   1.000
_cell.length_c   1.000
_cell.angle_alpha   90.00
_cell.angle_beta   90.00
_cell.angle_gamma   90.00
#
_symmetry.space_group_name_H-M   'P 1'
#
loop_
_entity.id
_entity.type
_entity.pdbx_description
1 polymer ?
#
loop_
_entity_poly.entity_id
_entity_poly.type
_entity_poly.pdbx_seq_one_letter_code
_entity_poly.pdbx_strand_id
1 'polypeptide(L)'
;MLYCILLTLCSWQQRVGYTIEVNLDVDNKKLSGIEYFSYYNNAPIALETIYLHIYPNAYKDTHTAFSRETELLPGANFRDAGLKTRSWINVNRVSIDAREIRFSVDTTILAVILDQPLNPDDSLKLVIDFELKIPKIFSRLGYHGDHYEFVQWYPKACVFDQKGWHFDTYHAIGEFYGEFGAYDVTINLPGDYIIAATGKQIPTRDHEKTDLYNNRKSVRFQADNIHDFAWVCDPDFIMEKINVDNIEVKIYFQKKHRRKWRNAGVYAIGAVSRFNRWFGKYPFHDLSIVEGMSPMSGMEYPMLVIIGETEDPLTRLFESCIAHEIGHQWFYGVLGFNEMDEAWLDEGLTTYAENRYFEDRYGKYGSLFKTSYLPPFSKRYYHKLFYYLTQTNGLEKPILAPAYELCKEPIVYLNNAYSKPALFLTNLESILGREIFEKAIQTLYDRFKFKHPSTDDFINIFEEVSGQELDSIFYYFLNTTEYCDWDIKRVSKNEVTVINNGKWLIPADVLIRTRHGAQMFYIDGARSKQTFVVADEMGSIQSVTIDPNDNCIDINRWNNHYPARISIKPYIQFPSFDAYQILVLPYPWYGTDDGVTLNLYLFGARFIDYDVFKGQHQWLAGCSYGTKSGNSSTSLNYQTPLVFKKNWRMRINLKGSQNWWKENVGVGLTHNIGVAFTEKPKYEISNFADYFQLKSLDAVDSTDWELGRIVTLNNHIKFKSGSDEIILNVSAAHEYMGSDYDFLKASLILKKDIKTFIPISMRLFGGYIIGDAPLQDNFFLSGTLRITTIPDLAFGQKGYFSPQEHIHIPGDANMRGYQTMHIKSKNMAALNLEFPSRSLLRVFADIGWYDQWAWDAGVRLVMGPLSFNVPFYIKDDPWRVHWSIGF
;
A
#
# COMPACT_ATOMS: atom_id res chain seq x y z
N MET A 1 4.29 43.49 23.24
CA MET A 1 3.33 42.43 23.59
C MET A 1 1.95 42.71 23.02
N LEU A 2 1.27 43.83 23.36
CA LEU A 2 -0.03 44.19 22.74
C LEU A 2 0.03 44.40 21.21
N TYR A 3 1.14 44.95 20.69
CA TYR A 3 1.36 45.12 19.24
C TYR A 3 1.63 43.80 18.51
N CYS A 4 2.21 42.80 19.19
CA CYS A 4 2.36 41.43 18.66
C CYS A 4 1.04 40.66 18.70
N ILE A 5 0.20 40.92 19.72
CA ILE A 5 -1.15 40.34 19.86
C ILE A 5 -2.11 40.91 18.81
N LEU A 6 -1.97 42.19 18.44
CA LEU A 6 -2.75 42.81 17.37
C LEU A 6 -2.33 42.34 15.97
N LEU A 7 -1.05 42.02 15.74
CA LEU A 7 -0.57 41.43 14.49
C LEU A 7 -1.01 39.97 14.30
N THR A 8 -1.26 39.23 15.38
CA THR A 8 -1.87 37.89 15.33
C THR A 8 -3.39 37.89 15.13
N LEU A 9 -4.06 39.05 15.22
CA LEU A 9 -5.52 39.15 15.13
C LEU A 9 -6.07 39.46 13.72
N CYS A 10 -5.22 39.84 12.76
CA CYS A 10 -5.62 39.94 11.36
C CYS A 10 -5.02 38.77 10.58
N SER A 11 -5.84 37.77 10.28
CA SER A 11 -5.52 36.77 9.26
C SER A 11 -5.23 37.49 7.93
N TRP A 12 -4.07 37.21 7.35
CA TRP A 12 -3.63 37.70 6.05
C TRP A 12 -3.15 36.52 5.23
N GLN A 13 -3.27 36.65 3.90
CA GLN A 13 -2.85 35.67 2.92
C GLN A 13 -2.32 36.43 1.71
N GLN A 14 -1.26 35.94 1.08
CA GLN A 14 -0.73 36.60 -0.10
C GLN A 14 -1.70 36.46 -1.26
N ARG A 15 -1.50 37.30 -2.27
CA ARG A 15 -2.23 37.18 -3.53
C ARG A 15 -1.23 37.15 -4.66
N VAL A 16 -1.43 36.22 -5.59
CA VAL A 16 -0.58 36.06 -6.76
C VAL A 16 -1.39 36.13 -8.06
N GLY A 17 -0.73 36.49 -9.14
CA GLY A 17 -1.31 36.49 -10.47
C GLY A 17 -0.31 36.00 -11.50
N TYR A 18 -0.72 35.09 -12.37
CA TYR A 18 0.10 34.51 -13.41
C TYR A 18 -0.50 34.81 -14.77
N THR A 19 0.30 35.37 -15.67
CA THR A 19 0.06 35.28 -17.11
C THR A 19 1.19 34.50 -17.73
N ILE A 20 0.92 33.31 -18.25
CA ILE A 20 1.95 32.39 -18.73
C ILE A 20 1.72 32.10 -20.21
N GLU A 21 2.74 32.32 -21.01
CA GLU A 21 2.75 31.95 -22.43
C GLU A 21 3.80 30.88 -22.67
N VAL A 22 3.38 29.70 -23.11
CA VAL A 22 4.29 28.57 -23.35
C VAL A 22 4.19 27.98 -24.74
N ASN A 23 5.28 27.36 -25.17
CA ASN A 23 5.39 26.66 -26.44
C ASN A 23 5.92 25.24 -26.24
N LEU A 24 5.08 24.25 -26.53
CA LEU A 24 5.42 22.83 -26.46
C LEU A 24 6.13 22.36 -27.73
N ASP A 25 7.35 21.87 -27.56
CA ASP A 25 8.15 21.18 -28.56
C ASP A 25 8.16 19.68 -28.25
N VAL A 26 7.31 18.93 -28.97
CA VAL A 26 7.14 17.48 -28.80
C VAL A 26 8.30 16.68 -29.38
N ASP A 27 9.08 17.24 -30.31
CA ASP A 27 10.20 16.54 -30.95
C ASP A 27 11.42 16.55 -30.02
N ASN A 28 11.69 17.70 -29.40
CA ASN A 28 12.79 17.87 -28.46
C ASN A 28 12.41 17.59 -26.99
N LYS A 29 11.12 17.32 -26.70
CA LYS A 29 10.57 17.12 -25.35
C LYS A 29 10.90 18.31 -24.44
N LYS A 30 10.58 19.52 -24.92
CA LYS A 30 10.84 20.78 -24.24
C LYS A 30 9.59 21.66 -24.19
N LEU A 31 9.54 22.51 -23.18
CA LEU A 31 8.56 23.57 -23.02
C LEU A 31 9.30 24.88 -22.75
N SER A 32 9.15 25.86 -23.62
CA SER A 32 9.70 27.22 -23.41
C SER A 32 8.58 28.13 -22.94
N GLY A 33 8.84 28.99 -21.96
CA GLY A 33 7.81 29.83 -21.37
C GLY A 33 8.29 31.22 -20.98
N ILE A 34 7.37 32.19 -21.10
CA ILE A 34 7.47 33.51 -20.48
C ILE A 34 6.32 33.62 -19.50
N GLU A 35 6.66 33.92 -18.25
CA GLU A 35 5.71 34.13 -17.16
C GLU A 35 5.76 35.59 -16.70
N TYR A 36 4.61 36.23 -16.68
CA TYR A 36 4.38 37.51 -16.04
C TYR A 36 3.73 37.26 -14.68
N PHE A 37 4.53 37.34 -13.63
CA PHE A 37 4.14 37.01 -12.27
C PHE A 37 3.91 38.27 -11.45
N SER A 38 2.69 38.46 -10.95
CA SER A 38 2.33 39.54 -10.04
C SER A 38 2.27 39.00 -8.62
N TYR A 39 2.94 39.68 -7.69
CA TYR A 39 2.90 39.36 -6.26
C TYR A 39 2.41 40.58 -5.47
N TYR A 40 1.43 40.38 -4.61
CA TYR A 40 0.88 41.41 -3.72
C TYR A 40 1.23 41.06 -2.28
N ASN A 41 2.02 41.91 -1.62
CA ASN A 41 2.45 41.67 -0.25
C ASN A 41 1.37 42.09 0.76
N ASN A 42 0.58 41.12 1.21
CA ASN A 42 -0.41 41.33 2.26
C ASN A 42 0.14 41.06 3.67
N ALA A 43 1.44 40.73 3.79
CA ALA A 43 2.06 40.53 5.11
C ALA A 43 2.31 41.88 5.78
N PRO A 44 2.29 41.94 7.12
CA PRO A 44 2.58 43.16 7.88
C PRO A 44 4.08 43.53 7.91
N ILE A 45 4.90 42.89 7.08
CA ILE A 45 6.35 43.12 7.00
C ILE A 45 6.80 43.32 5.55
N ALA A 46 7.90 44.04 5.36
CA ALA A 46 8.51 44.17 4.05
C ALA A 46 9.27 42.88 3.67
N LEU A 47 9.22 42.51 2.39
CA LEU A 47 9.90 41.33 1.84
C LEU A 47 11.09 41.75 1.00
N GLU A 48 12.28 41.26 1.32
CA GLU A 48 13.51 41.52 0.55
C GLU A 48 13.74 40.51 -0.58
N THR A 49 13.14 39.34 -0.45
CA THR A 49 13.27 38.22 -1.40
C THR A 49 11.91 37.60 -1.63
N ILE A 50 11.61 37.27 -2.89
CA ILE A 50 10.47 36.45 -3.26
C ILE A 50 10.97 35.06 -3.65
N TYR A 51 10.32 34.02 -3.14
CA TYR A 51 10.72 32.64 -3.41
C TYR A 51 9.67 31.93 -4.26
N LEU A 52 10.15 31.20 -5.27
CA LEU A 52 9.33 30.38 -6.14
C LEU A 52 9.85 28.93 -6.13
N HIS A 53 8.94 27.96 -6.11
CA HIS A 53 9.22 26.57 -6.46
C HIS A 53 9.49 26.43 -7.96
N ILE A 54 10.55 25.68 -8.26
CA ILE A 54 10.94 25.21 -9.58
C ILE A 54 11.10 23.69 -9.53
N TYR A 55 10.01 23.04 -9.15
CA TYR A 55 9.88 21.61 -8.88
C TYR A 55 10.45 20.65 -9.95
N PRO A 56 10.45 20.94 -11.26
CA PRO A 56 11.05 20.04 -12.25
C PRO A 56 12.53 19.74 -12.01
N ASN A 57 13.25 20.59 -11.26
CA ASN A 57 14.62 20.31 -10.83
C ASN A 57 14.75 19.13 -9.87
N ALA A 58 13.66 18.62 -9.30
CA ALA A 58 13.63 17.37 -8.53
C ALA A 58 14.13 16.17 -9.35
N TYR A 59 13.95 16.22 -10.67
CA TYR A 59 14.34 15.18 -11.61
C TYR A 59 15.71 15.43 -12.27
N LYS A 60 16.46 16.45 -11.83
CA LYS A 60 17.72 16.88 -12.46
C LYS A 60 18.83 15.85 -12.28
N ASP A 61 19.00 15.37 -11.06
CA ASP A 61 20.04 14.42 -10.71
C ASP A 61 19.66 13.56 -9.51
N THR A 62 20.57 12.67 -9.09
CA THR A 62 20.32 11.67 -8.06
C THR A 62 20.58 12.14 -6.63
N HIS A 63 20.81 13.44 -6.42
CA HIS A 63 21.06 14.05 -5.11
C HIS A 63 19.86 14.86 -4.60
N THR A 64 18.73 14.85 -5.29
CA THR A 64 17.49 15.51 -4.85
C THR A 64 16.79 14.70 -3.75
N ALA A 65 15.88 15.34 -3.00
CA ALA A 65 15.06 14.66 -1.99
C ALA A 65 14.21 13.55 -2.62
N PHE A 66 13.44 13.88 -3.66
CA PHE A 66 12.70 12.93 -4.50
C PHE A 66 13.52 11.69 -4.89
N SER A 67 14.75 11.90 -5.41
CA SER A 67 15.58 10.78 -5.85
C SER A 67 16.05 9.86 -4.71
N ARG A 68 16.24 10.39 -3.49
CA ARG A 68 16.63 9.57 -2.34
C ARG A 68 15.43 8.83 -1.76
N GLU A 69 14.28 9.47 -1.71
CA GLU A 69 13.06 8.91 -1.13
C GLU A 69 12.46 7.83 -2.01
N THR A 70 12.48 8.01 -3.34
CA THR A 70 12.03 6.99 -4.29
C THR A 70 12.80 5.67 -4.19
N GLU A 71 14.05 5.66 -3.69
CA GLU A 71 14.76 4.40 -3.41
C GLU A 71 14.08 3.54 -2.34
N LEU A 72 13.30 4.16 -1.46
CA LEU A 72 12.57 3.50 -0.40
C LEU A 72 11.19 3.00 -0.87
N LEU A 73 10.75 3.45 -2.05
CA LEU A 73 9.44 3.15 -2.60
C LEU A 73 9.52 2.02 -3.64
N PRO A 74 8.69 0.97 -3.53
CA PRO A 74 8.68 -0.12 -4.51
C PRO A 74 8.41 0.39 -5.93
N GLY A 75 9.25 -0.02 -6.89
CA GLY A 75 9.01 0.22 -8.32
C GLY A 75 9.49 1.56 -8.88
N ALA A 76 10.09 2.44 -8.06
CA ALA A 76 10.57 3.74 -8.53
C ALA A 76 12.04 3.68 -9.00
N ASN A 77 12.26 3.57 -10.32
CA ASN A 77 13.60 3.49 -10.93
C ASN A 77 14.11 4.83 -11.47
N PHE A 78 13.92 5.93 -10.74
CA PHE A 78 14.46 7.23 -11.18
C PHE A 78 16.00 7.24 -11.25
N ARG A 79 16.71 6.59 -10.32
CA ARG A 79 18.19 6.59 -10.30
C ARG A 79 18.82 5.88 -11.49
N ASP A 80 18.17 4.82 -11.97
CA ASP A 80 18.60 4.05 -13.15
C ASP A 80 18.26 4.77 -14.46
N ALA A 81 17.50 5.87 -14.42
CA ALA A 81 17.16 6.65 -15.59
C ALA A 81 18.38 7.38 -16.17
N GLY A 82 18.60 7.21 -17.48
CA GLY A 82 19.64 7.92 -18.20
C GLY A 82 19.39 9.43 -18.29
N LEU A 83 20.45 10.21 -18.51
CA LEU A 83 20.38 11.69 -18.56
C LEU A 83 19.37 12.23 -19.58
N LYS A 84 19.11 11.50 -20.68
CA LYS A 84 18.15 11.91 -21.70
C LYS A 84 16.71 11.92 -21.20
N THR A 85 16.34 11.02 -20.28
CA THR A 85 14.96 10.86 -19.80
C THR A 85 14.64 11.69 -18.55
N ARG A 86 15.67 12.29 -17.93
CA ARG A 86 15.55 13.20 -16.78
C ARG A 86 15.11 14.61 -17.18
N SER A 87 14.61 15.37 -16.21
CA SER A 87 14.08 16.73 -16.37
C SER A 87 14.87 17.76 -15.58
N TRP A 88 14.69 19.02 -15.96
CA TRP A 88 15.15 20.20 -15.24
C TRP A 88 14.34 21.39 -15.77
N ILE A 89 14.30 22.45 -14.99
CA ILE A 89 13.84 23.78 -15.42
C ILE A 89 14.98 24.78 -15.21
N ASN A 90 15.29 25.52 -16.27
CA ASN A 90 16.26 26.60 -16.23
C ASN A 90 15.52 27.92 -16.30
N VAL A 91 15.76 28.80 -15.32
CA VAL A 91 15.35 30.20 -15.36
C VAL A 91 16.46 30.97 -16.05
N ASN A 92 16.19 31.47 -17.25
CA ASN A 92 17.16 32.16 -18.09
C ASN A 92 17.33 33.61 -17.64
N ARG A 93 16.23 34.26 -17.27
CA ARG A 93 16.21 35.67 -16.89
C ARG A 93 15.02 35.98 -15.98
N VAL A 94 15.23 36.85 -15.01
CA VAL A 94 14.17 37.49 -14.21
C VAL A 94 14.32 39.00 -14.34
N SER A 95 13.22 39.72 -14.56
CA SER A 95 13.27 41.19 -14.69
C SER A 95 12.05 41.89 -14.07
N ILE A 96 12.25 43.13 -13.64
CA ILE A 96 11.22 44.09 -13.21
C ILE A 96 11.34 45.31 -14.11
N ASP A 97 10.24 45.74 -14.74
CA ASP A 97 10.22 46.90 -15.66
C ASP A 97 11.37 46.87 -16.70
N ALA A 98 11.59 45.68 -17.28
CA ALA A 98 12.67 45.37 -18.24
C ALA A 98 14.11 45.49 -17.71
N ARG A 99 14.32 45.69 -16.40
CA ARG A 99 15.63 45.61 -15.75
C ARG A 99 15.84 44.22 -15.16
N GLU A 100 16.95 43.59 -15.50
CA GLU A 100 17.31 42.28 -14.95
C GLU A 100 17.61 42.40 -13.45
N ILE A 101 17.09 41.46 -12.68
CA ILE A 101 17.29 41.39 -11.23
C ILE A 101 18.03 40.12 -10.85
N ARG A 102 18.72 40.16 -9.71
CA ARG A 102 19.51 39.04 -9.23
C ARG A 102 18.59 37.94 -8.69
N PHE A 103 18.91 36.70 -9.05
CA PHE A 103 18.28 35.53 -8.48
C PHE A 103 19.31 34.43 -8.21
N SER A 104 18.97 33.51 -7.33
CA SER A 104 19.75 32.29 -7.09
C SER A 104 18.84 31.07 -7.10
N VAL A 105 19.38 29.94 -7.57
CA VAL A 105 18.67 28.66 -7.57
C VAL A 105 19.36 27.72 -6.58
N ASP A 106 18.58 27.20 -5.63
CA ASP A 106 18.96 26.05 -4.81
C ASP A 106 18.01 24.90 -5.10
N THR A 107 18.49 23.93 -5.87
CA THR A 107 17.73 22.72 -6.21
C THR A 107 16.36 23.05 -6.83
N THR A 108 15.29 22.96 -6.05
CA THR A 108 13.89 23.19 -6.43
C THR A 108 13.37 24.56 -6.01
N ILE A 109 14.21 25.45 -5.48
CA ILE A 109 13.85 26.80 -5.01
C ILE A 109 14.59 27.87 -5.82
N LEU A 110 13.83 28.84 -6.32
CA LEU A 110 14.31 30.07 -6.94
C LEU A 110 14.11 31.23 -5.95
N ALA A 111 15.20 31.88 -5.54
CA ALA A 111 15.18 33.08 -4.71
C ALA A 111 15.42 34.31 -5.58
N VAL A 112 14.44 35.20 -5.65
CA VAL A 112 14.48 36.46 -6.41
C VAL A 112 14.78 37.61 -5.45
N ILE A 113 15.99 38.16 -5.53
CA ILE A 113 16.50 39.17 -4.59
C ILE A 113 16.11 40.56 -5.10
N LEU A 114 15.31 41.27 -4.32
CA LEU A 114 14.79 42.58 -4.70
C LEU A 114 15.81 43.69 -4.40
N ASP A 115 15.98 44.63 -5.34
CA ASP A 115 16.84 45.81 -5.12
C ASP A 115 16.25 46.79 -4.09
N GLN A 116 14.92 46.76 -3.92
CA GLN A 116 14.18 47.49 -2.90
C GLN A 116 13.17 46.53 -2.25
N PRO A 117 13.04 46.53 -0.90
CA PRO A 117 12.06 45.68 -0.23
C PRO A 117 10.63 45.96 -0.71
N LEU A 118 9.84 44.91 -0.91
CA LEU A 118 8.42 45.00 -1.20
C LEU A 118 7.67 45.27 0.12
N ASN A 119 7.20 46.50 0.31
CA ASN A 119 6.53 46.92 1.55
C ASN A 119 5.14 46.27 1.72
N PRO A 120 4.58 46.25 2.94
CA PRO A 120 3.17 45.88 3.15
C PRO A 120 2.23 46.67 2.24
N ASP A 121 1.18 46.01 1.74
CA ASP A 121 0.16 46.54 0.83
C ASP A 121 0.70 46.97 -0.56
N ASP A 122 1.97 46.71 -0.86
CA ASP A 122 2.58 46.98 -2.16
C ASP A 122 2.55 45.74 -3.07
N SER A 123 2.85 45.95 -4.36
CA SER A 123 2.89 44.86 -5.35
C SER A 123 4.04 45.01 -6.33
N LEU A 124 4.50 43.90 -6.86
CA LEU A 124 5.50 43.87 -7.93
C LEU A 124 5.08 42.96 -9.07
N LYS A 125 5.70 43.19 -10.23
CA LYS A 125 5.55 42.34 -11.42
C LYS A 125 6.91 41.86 -11.89
N LEU A 126 7.10 40.55 -11.87
CA LEU A 126 8.26 39.87 -12.45
C LEU A 126 7.93 39.40 -13.86
N VAL A 127 8.93 39.44 -14.74
CA VAL A 127 8.93 38.70 -16.00
C VAL A 127 10.01 37.64 -15.92
N ILE A 128 9.60 36.37 -16.03
CA ILE A 128 10.46 35.19 -15.88
C ILE A 128 10.50 34.43 -17.21
N ASP A 129 11.70 34.34 -17.79
CA ASP A 129 11.99 33.53 -18.98
C ASP A 129 12.54 32.18 -18.51
N PHE A 130 11.90 31.09 -18.92
CA PHE A 130 12.32 29.74 -18.54
C PHE A 130 12.24 28.72 -19.67
N GLU A 131 13.06 27.68 -19.56
CA GLU A 131 13.00 26.48 -20.38
C GLU A 131 12.89 25.24 -19.47
N LEU A 132 11.89 24.40 -19.74
CA LEU A 132 11.68 23.11 -19.10
C LEU A 132 12.05 22.00 -20.08
N LYS A 133 12.90 21.08 -19.63
CA LYS A 133 13.08 19.78 -20.27
C LYS A 133 12.10 18.77 -19.66
N ILE A 134 11.27 18.14 -20.48
CA ILE A 134 10.20 17.26 -20.04
C ILE A 134 10.76 15.84 -19.78
N PRO A 135 10.52 15.23 -18.62
CA PRO A 135 11.03 13.90 -18.32
C PRO A 135 10.12 12.83 -18.92
N LYS A 136 10.61 11.58 -19.02
CA LYS A 136 9.67 10.45 -19.01
C LYS A 136 8.89 10.47 -17.69
N ILE A 137 7.65 10.01 -17.70
CA ILE A 137 6.85 9.93 -16.48
C ILE A 137 7.57 9.04 -15.44
N PHE A 138 8.04 9.67 -14.36
CA PHE A 138 8.54 9.01 -13.14
C PHE A 138 7.61 9.22 -11.95
N SER A 139 6.83 10.30 -11.99
CA SER A 139 5.86 10.73 -10.98
C SER A 139 4.80 11.58 -11.70
N ARG A 140 4.49 12.80 -11.26
CA ARG A 140 3.34 13.60 -11.72
C ARG A 140 3.58 14.42 -13.01
N LEU A 141 4.83 14.68 -13.38
CA LEU A 141 5.24 15.43 -14.59
C LEU A 141 5.91 14.48 -15.58
N GLY A 142 5.53 14.53 -16.87
CA GLY A 142 6.31 13.88 -17.92
C GLY A 142 5.54 13.51 -19.17
N TYR A 143 6.18 12.69 -20.01
CA TYR A 143 5.59 12.13 -21.23
C TYR A 143 5.63 10.60 -21.29
N HIS A 144 4.64 10.02 -21.99
CA HIS A 144 4.60 8.62 -22.41
C HIS A 144 4.14 8.53 -23.88
N GLY A 145 5.08 8.28 -24.80
CA GLY A 145 4.78 8.39 -26.23
C GLY A 145 4.43 9.83 -26.61
N ASP A 146 3.21 10.03 -27.11
CA ASP A 146 2.63 11.32 -27.47
C ASP A 146 1.68 11.89 -26.41
N HIS A 147 1.59 11.23 -25.25
CA HIS A 147 0.85 11.71 -24.09
C HIS A 147 1.75 12.57 -23.19
N TYR A 148 1.27 13.71 -22.71
CA TYR A 148 2.00 14.60 -21.81
C TYR A 148 1.14 15.06 -20.64
N GLU A 149 1.73 15.03 -19.46
CA GLU A 149 1.17 15.54 -18.20
C GLU A 149 2.08 16.66 -17.70
N PHE A 150 1.52 17.87 -17.56
CA PHE A 150 2.22 19.05 -17.06
C PHE A 150 1.65 19.45 -15.71
N VAL A 151 2.38 19.04 -14.69
CA VAL A 151 2.11 19.30 -13.28
C VAL A 151 3.35 19.95 -12.67
N GLN A 152 3.17 20.95 -11.81
CA GLN A 152 4.28 21.65 -11.16
C GLN A 152 5.38 22.07 -12.16
N TRP A 153 4.98 22.55 -13.34
CA TRP A 153 5.84 22.66 -14.53
C TRP A 153 6.42 24.07 -14.75
N TYR A 154 5.97 25.05 -13.97
CA TYR A 154 6.31 26.48 -14.06
C TYR A 154 6.91 26.98 -12.72
N PRO A 155 7.62 28.12 -12.70
CA PRO A 155 7.98 28.81 -11.47
C PRO A 155 6.72 29.20 -10.67
N LYS A 156 6.50 28.56 -9.52
CA LYS A 156 5.28 28.73 -8.71
C LYS A 156 5.61 29.39 -7.38
N ALA A 157 4.84 30.37 -6.93
CA ALA A 157 5.07 31.02 -5.64
C ALA A 157 5.15 30.02 -4.48
N CYS A 158 6.19 30.14 -3.65
CA CYS A 158 6.19 29.55 -2.31
C CYS A 158 5.16 30.28 -1.45
N VAL A 159 4.43 29.54 -0.60
CA VAL A 159 3.51 30.18 0.35
C VAL A 159 4.29 30.98 1.39
N PHE A 160 3.80 32.18 1.70
CA PHE A 160 4.27 32.97 2.83
C PHE A 160 3.11 33.24 3.78
N ASP A 161 3.18 32.73 5.00
CA ASP A 161 2.12 32.88 6.02
C ASP A 161 2.68 33.26 7.40
N GLN A 162 1.90 33.09 8.46
CA GLN A 162 2.30 33.46 9.83
C GLN A 162 3.47 32.62 10.37
N LYS A 163 3.75 31.44 9.78
CA LYS A 163 4.90 30.58 10.09
C LYS A 163 6.14 30.94 9.26
N GLY A 164 5.99 31.81 8.27
CA GLY A 164 7.06 32.27 7.39
C GLY A 164 6.93 31.69 5.99
N TRP A 165 8.07 31.55 5.30
CA TRP A 165 8.12 30.99 3.96
C TRP A 165 8.16 29.45 4.00
N HIS A 166 7.35 28.82 3.14
CA HIS A 166 7.31 27.37 2.97
C HIS A 166 8.17 26.95 1.78
N PHE A 167 9.36 26.41 2.05
CA PHE A 167 10.36 26.05 1.03
C PHE A 167 10.43 24.53 0.78
N ASP A 168 9.34 23.81 1.02
CA ASP A 168 9.34 22.35 0.85
C ASP A 168 9.79 21.97 -0.56
N THR A 169 10.82 21.13 -0.61
CA THR A 169 11.30 20.59 -1.88
C THR A 169 10.28 19.59 -2.43
N TYR A 170 10.43 19.21 -3.69
CA TYR A 170 9.68 18.07 -4.22
C TYR A 170 10.07 16.78 -3.49
N HIS A 171 9.11 16.22 -2.76
CA HIS A 171 9.19 14.94 -2.07
C HIS A 171 8.54 13.83 -2.91
N ALA A 172 8.88 12.58 -2.63
CA ALA A 172 8.29 11.43 -3.33
C ALA A 172 6.87 11.09 -2.86
N ILE A 173 6.48 11.57 -1.67
CA ILE A 173 5.14 11.46 -1.08
C ILE A 173 4.73 12.80 -0.49
N GLY A 174 3.43 13.01 -0.30
CA GLY A 174 2.81 14.31 -0.03
C GLY A 174 2.56 15.12 -1.30
N GLU A 175 1.55 15.98 -1.26
CA GLU A 175 1.25 16.94 -2.33
C GLU A 175 1.78 18.36 -2.06
N PHE A 176 1.21 19.37 -2.72
CA PHE A 176 1.81 20.68 -2.88
C PHE A 176 1.02 21.76 -2.17
N TYR A 177 1.74 22.65 -1.49
CA TYR A 177 1.18 23.85 -0.87
C TYR A 177 1.44 25.07 -1.77
N GLY A 178 0.42 25.84 -2.11
CA GLY A 178 0.53 26.95 -3.07
C GLY A 178 -0.38 28.13 -2.75
N GLU A 179 0.02 29.34 -3.18
CA GLU A 179 -0.77 30.56 -2.98
C GLU A 179 -1.99 30.61 -3.91
N PHE A 180 -3.15 31.04 -3.38
CA PHE A 180 -4.31 31.33 -4.21
C PHE A 180 -4.07 32.56 -5.11
N GLY A 181 -4.46 32.43 -6.38
CA GLY A 181 -4.30 33.49 -7.35
C GLY A 181 -5.12 33.34 -8.62
N ALA A 182 -4.88 34.27 -9.53
CA ALA A 182 -5.48 34.31 -10.86
C ALA A 182 -4.48 33.79 -11.90
N TYR A 183 -4.96 32.99 -12.84
CA TYR A 183 -4.17 32.35 -13.88
C TYR A 183 -4.76 32.68 -15.26
N ASP A 184 -3.90 33.14 -16.15
CA ASP A 184 -4.18 33.37 -17.56
C ASP A 184 -3.09 32.71 -18.40
N VAL A 185 -3.38 31.50 -18.89
CA VAL A 185 -2.35 30.63 -19.48
C VAL A 185 -2.66 30.40 -20.94
N THR A 186 -1.71 30.76 -21.80
CA THR A 186 -1.75 30.51 -23.25
C THR A 186 -0.73 29.44 -23.63
N ILE A 187 -1.22 28.35 -24.22
CA ILE A 187 -0.41 27.19 -24.56
C ILE A 187 -0.39 27.03 -26.08
N ASN A 188 0.81 27.05 -26.65
CA ASN A 188 1.05 26.76 -28.05
C ASN A 188 1.51 25.31 -28.20
N LEU A 189 0.77 24.50 -28.97
CA LEU A 189 1.01 23.07 -29.14
C LEU A 189 0.68 22.60 -30.57
N PRO A 190 1.07 21.39 -30.98
CA PRO A 190 0.67 20.84 -32.28
C PRO A 190 -0.87 20.79 -32.46
N GLY A 191 -1.34 20.97 -33.69
CA GLY A 191 -2.75 21.21 -34.00
C GLY A 191 -3.68 20.03 -33.69
N ASP A 192 -3.17 18.81 -33.80
CA ASP A 192 -3.86 17.55 -33.56
C ASP A 192 -4.04 17.19 -32.08
N TYR A 193 -3.24 17.78 -31.17
CA TYR A 193 -3.33 17.49 -29.74
C TYR A 193 -4.61 18.04 -29.12
N ILE A 194 -5.37 17.23 -28.40
CA ILE A 194 -6.47 17.71 -27.56
C ILE A 194 -5.95 17.95 -26.15
N ILE A 195 -6.35 19.07 -25.55
CA ILE A 195 -5.90 19.52 -24.24
C ILE A 195 -7.04 19.52 -23.23
N ALA A 196 -6.73 19.07 -22.02
CA ALA A 196 -7.51 19.29 -20.81
C ALA A 196 -6.65 20.09 -19.84
N ALA A 197 -7.19 21.14 -19.23
CA ALA A 197 -6.42 22.01 -18.35
C ALA A 197 -7.28 22.51 -17.19
N THR A 198 -6.61 22.94 -16.12
CA THR A 198 -7.18 23.81 -15.11
C THR A 198 -7.75 25.07 -15.77
N GLY A 199 -8.89 25.53 -15.27
CA GLY A 199 -9.52 26.76 -15.74
C GLY A 199 -10.47 26.61 -16.92
N LYS A 200 -11.19 27.70 -17.19
CA LYS A 200 -12.13 27.82 -18.30
C LYS A 200 -11.37 28.17 -19.56
N GLN A 201 -11.59 27.39 -20.63
CA GLN A 201 -11.07 27.74 -21.94
C GLN A 201 -11.78 29.00 -22.46
N ILE A 202 -11.02 30.01 -22.86
CA ILE A 202 -11.55 31.25 -23.41
C ILE A 202 -11.61 31.14 -24.94
N PRO A 203 -12.80 31.31 -25.56
CA PRO A 203 -12.91 31.37 -27.01
C PRO A 203 -12.18 32.62 -27.53
N THR A 204 -11.05 32.43 -28.22
CA THR A 204 -10.38 33.53 -28.93
C THR A 204 -11.17 33.86 -30.19
N ARG A 205 -11.77 35.06 -30.24
CA ARG A 205 -12.57 35.54 -31.39
C ARG A 205 -11.75 35.76 -32.67
N ASP A 206 -10.44 35.87 -32.55
CA ASP A 206 -9.52 36.04 -33.68
C ASP A 206 -8.51 34.90 -33.66
N HIS A 207 -8.78 33.90 -34.49
CA HIS A 207 -7.91 32.78 -34.82
C HIS A 207 -7.58 31.83 -33.64
N GLU A 208 -8.10 30.60 -33.71
CA GLU A 208 -7.14 29.50 -33.82
C GLU A 208 -6.21 29.92 -34.97
N LYS A 209 -5.06 30.54 -34.67
CA LYS A 209 -4.00 30.64 -35.68
C LYS A 209 -3.50 29.21 -35.75
N THR A 210 -4.26 28.37 -36.44
CA THR A 210 -3.66 27.26 -37.15
C THR A 210 -2.68 27.95 -38.06
N ASP A 211 -1.42 28.01 -37.65
CA ASP A 211 -0.36 28.31 -38.58
C ASP A 211 -0.41 27.16 -39.58
N LEU A 212 -1.18 27.35 -40.66
CA LEU A 212 -1.45 26.32 -41.67
C LEU A 212 -0.13 25.80 -42.28
N TYR A 213 0.96 26.55 -42.14
CA TYR A 213 2.30 26.15 -42.57
C TYR A 213 3.01 25.22 -41.56
N ASN A 214 2.71 25.31 -40.26
CA ASN A 214 3.41 24.56 -39.21
C ASN A 214 2.51 23.58 -38.40
N ASN A 215 1.20 23.50 -38.72
CA ASN A 215 0.22 22.65 -38.03
C ASN A 215 0.25 22.79 -36.49
N ARG A 216 0.21 24.03 -35.98
CA ARG A 216 0.17 24.35 -34.54
C ARG A 216 -1.08 25.14 -34.20
N LYS A 217 -1.51 25.11 -32.93
CA LYS A 217 -2.60 25.94 -32.40
C LYS A 217 -2.24 26.57 -31.05
N SER A 218 -2.96 27.63 -30.70
CA SER A 218 -2.84 28.34 -29.43
C SER A 218 -4.16 28.28 -28.68
N VAL A 219 -4.14 27.84 -27.42
CA VAL A 219 -5.32 27.72 -26.56
C VAL A 219 -5.10 28.51 -25.28
N ARG A 220 -6.11 29.27 -24.85
CA ARG A 220 -6.03 30.14 -23.66
C ARG A 220 -7.01 29.70 -22.59
N PHE A 221 -6.54 29.60 -21.36
CA PHE A 221 -7.33 29.20 -20.19
C PHE A 221 -7.25 30.28 -19.11
N GLN A 222 -8.37 30.53 -18.44
CA GLN A 222 -8.47 31.44 -17.31
C GLN A 222 -9.09 30.77 -16.09
N ALA A 223 -8.48 30.98 -14.94
CA ALA A 223 -8.99 30.57 -13.64
C ALA A 223 -8.68 31.66 -12.61
N ASP A 224 -9.53 31.77 -11.60
CA ASP A 224 -9.33 32.71 -10.49
C ASP A 224 -9.61 31.98 -9.17
N ASN A 225 -8.97 32.41 -8.08
CA ASN A 225 -9.02 31.77 -6.77
C ASN A 225 -8.68 30.26 -6.81
N ILE A 226 -7.61 29.93 -7.52
CA ILE A 226 -6.98 28.60 -7.52
C ILE A 226 -5.52 28.73 -7.08
N HIS A 227 -4.92 27.64 -6.62
CA HIS A 227 -3.54 27.66 -6.14
C HIS A 227 -2.58 26.78 -6.95
N ASP A 228 -3.07 26.17 -8.03
CA ASP A 228 -2.24 25.42 -8.95
C ASP A 228 -2.85 25.32 -10.35
N PHE A 229 -1.99 25.17 -11.37
CA PHE A 229 -2.38 25.08 -12.77
C PHE A 229 -1.70 23.89 -13.45
N ALA A 230 -2.51 22.89 -13.80
CA ALA A 230 -2.05 21.69 -14.51
C ALA A 230 -2.76 21.55 -15.86
N TRP A 231 -2.14 20.79 -16.75
CA TRP A 231 -2.74 20.43 -18.02
C TRP A 231 -2.20 19.11 -18.59
N VAL A 232 -3.02 18.45 -19.38
CA VAL A 232 -2.73 17.16 -20.01
C VAL A 232 -3.09 17.27 -21.48
N CYS A 233 -2.26 16.73 -22.36
CA CYS A 233 -2.56 16.71 -23.79
C CYS A 233 -2.17 15.40 -24.46
N ASP A 234 -2.98 15.01 -25.43
CA ASP A 234 -2.82 13.77 -26.21
C ASP A 234 -3.54 13.93 -27.56
N PRO A 235 -2.96 13.48 -28.69
CA PRO A 235 -3.61 13.53 -30.00
C PRO A 235 -4.79 12.54 -30.14
N ASP A 236 -4.81 11.46 -29.35
CA ASP A 236 -5.84 10.41 -29.41
C ASP A 236 -6.98 10.62 -28.41
N PHE A 237 -6.97 11.70 -27.63
CA PHE A 237 -8.05 12.01 -26.72
C PHE A 237 -9.38 12.20 -27.46
N ILE A 238 -10.45 11.86 -26.76
CA ILE A 238 -11.81 12.28 -27.07
C ILE A 238 -12.40 12.90 -25.80
N MET A 239 -13.30 13.86 -25.98
CA MET A 239 -13.91 14.60 -24.89
C MET A 239 -15.42 14.42 -24.91
N GLU A 240 -15.98 14.02 -23.77
CA GLU A 240 -17.41 13.93 -23.52
C GLU A 240 -17.81 14.97 -22.44
N LYS A 241 -18.97 15.60 -22.60
CA LYS A 241 -19.48 16.61 -21.66
C LYS A 241 -20.73 16.13 -20.95
N ILE A 242 -20.81 16.41 -19.66
CA ILE A 242 -22.02 16.26 -18.85
C ILE A 242 -22.23 17.52 -18.01
N ASN A 243 -23.47 17.75 -17.57
CA ASN A 243 -23.78 18.85 -16.65
C ASN A 243 -24.29 18.28 -15.32
N VAL A 244 -23.75 18.79 -14.21
CA VAL A 244 -24.14 18.40 -12.85
C VAL A 244 -24.27 19.66 -12.02
N ASP A 245 -25.45 19.96 -11.49
CA ASP A 245 -25.69 21.17 -10.67
C ASP A 245 -25.18 22.48 -11.31
N ASN A 246 -25.34 22.65 -12.63
CA ASN A 246 -24.83 23.78 -13.44
C ASN A 246 -23.30 23.83 -13.62
N ILE A 247 -22.59 22.73 -13.33
CA ILE A 247 -21.16 22.55 -13.56
C ILE A 247 -20.98 21.74 -14.84
N GLU A 248 -20.21 22.25 -15.80
CA GLU A 248 -19.82 21.51 -17.00
C GLU A 248 -18.63 20.59 -16.67
N VAL A 249 -18.92 19.29 -16.55
CA VAL A 249 -17.88 18.28 -16.33
C VAL A 249 -17.44 17.73 -17.68
N LYS A 250 -16.15 17.84 -17.98
CA LYS A 250 -15.51 17.40 -19.23
C LYS A 250 -14.66 16.16 -18.96
N ILE A 251 -14.91 15.08 -19.69
CA ILE A 251 -14.25 13.80 -19.49
C ILE A 251 -13.39 13.49 -20.71
N TYR A 252 -12.08 13.42 -20.48
CA TYR A 252 -11.07 13.21 -21.51
C TYR A 252 -10.44 11.83 -21.37
N PHE A 253 -10.44 11.04 -22.43
CA PHE A 253 -9.81 9.72 -22.45
C PHE A 253 -9.37 9.36 -23.86
N GLN A 254 -8.39 8.48 -23.99
CA GLN A 254 -7.90 8.03 -25.28
C GLN A 254 -8.99 7.22 -25.98
N LYS A 255 -9.15 7.43 -27.29
CA LYS A 255 -10.17 6.77 -28.12
C LYS A 255 -10.21 5.25 -27.96
N LYS A 256 -9.04 4.61 -27.83
CA LYS A 256 -8.91 3.16 -27.62
C LYS A 256 -9.50 2.66 -26.28
N HIS A 257 -9.67 3.54 -25.30
CA HIS A 257 -10.18 3.23 -23.97
C HIS A 257 -11.66 3.59 -23.76
N ARG A 258 -12.37 3.96 -24.83
CA ARG A 258 -13.80 4.31 -24.76
C ARG A 258 -14.68 3.34 -23.99
N ARG A 259 -14.45 2.02 -24.14
CA ARG A 259 -15.22 1.00 -23.40
C ARG A 259 -14.93 1.03 -21.90
N LYS A 260 -13.68 1.34 -21.51
CA LYS A 260 -13.25 1.40 -20.12
C LYS A 260 -13.62 2.72 -19.43
N TRP A 261 -13.88 3.78 -20.19
CA TRP A 261 -14.23 5.09 -19.62
C TRP A 261 -15.73 5.42 -19.66
N ARG A 262 -16.56 4.56 -20.28
CA ARG A 262 -18.00 4.80 -20.47
C ARG A 262 -18.81 5.15 -19.21
N ASN A 263 -18.35 4.73 -18.04
CA ASN A 263 -19.04 4.95 -16.77
C ASN A 263 -18.51 6.16 -15.99
N ALA A 264 -17.41 6.77 -16.43
CA ALA A 264 -16.79 7.89 -15.73
C ALA A 264 -17.78 9.04 -15.47
N GLY A 265 -18.63 9.35 -16.45
CA GLY A 265 -19.65 10.40 -16.29
C GLY A 265 -20.71 10.08 -15.24
N VAL A 266 -21.11 8.82 -15.10
CA VAL A 266 -22.05 8.40 -14.04
C VAL A 266 -21.42 8.56 -12.66
N TYR A 267 -20.15 8.20 -12.52
CA TYR A 267 -19.40 8.35 -11.27
C TYR A 267 -19.21 9.81 -10.91
N ALA A 268 -18.86 10.65 -11.89
CA ALA A 268 -18.72 12.10 -11.70
C ALA A 268 -20.03 12.76 -11.26
N ILE A 269 -21.16 12.44 -11.88
CA ILE A 269 -22.50 12.89 -11.44
C ILE A 269 -22.75 12.49 -9.99
N GLY A 270 -22.45 11.22 -9.67
CA GLY A 270 -22.64 10.67 -8.35
C GLY A 270 -21.86 11.41 -7.26
N ALA A 271 -20.58 11.72 -7.52
CA ALA A 271 -19.69 12.39 -6.59
C ALA A 271 -20.03 13.89 -6.45
N VAL A 272 -20.05 14.64 -7.56
CA VAL A 272 -20.27 16.10 -7.55
C VAL A 272 -21.60 16.47 -6.89
N SER A 273 -22.70 15.78 -7.24
CA SER A 273 -24.02 16.08 -6.66
C SER A 273 -24.09 15.86 -5.15
N ARG A 274 -23.39 14.84 -4.64
CA ARG A 274 -23.33 14.52 -3.21
C ARG A 274 -22.46 15.52 -2.46
N PHE A 275 -21.27 15.82 -2.96
CA PHE A 275 -20.33 16.73 -2.30
C PHE A 275 -20.87 18.17 -2.28
N ASN A 276 -21.54 18.59 -3.36
CA ASN A 276 -22.30 19.86 -3.40
C ASN A 276 -23.37 19.98 -2.30
N ARG A 277 -23.94 18.85 -1.88
CA ARG A 277 -24.99 18.80 -0.86
C ARG A 277 -24.39 18.67 0.55
N TRP A 278 -23.32 17.91 0.70
CA TRP A 278 -22.76 17.58 2.00
C TRP A 278 -21.80 18.63 2.53
N PHE A 279 -20.96 19.22 1.67
CA PHE A 279 -19.82 20.03 2.12
C PHE A 279 -19.92 21.52 1.74
N GLY A 280 -20.51 21.83 0.58
CA GLY A 280 -20.63 23.19 0.08
C GLY A 280 -20.73 23.21 -1.44
N LYS A 281 -21.16 24.32 -2.04
CA LYS A 281 -21.30 24.40 -3.51
C LYS A 281 -19.95 24.59 -4.19
N TYR A 282 -19.58 23.68 -5.09
CA TYR A 282 -18.41 23.81 -5.94
C TYR A 282 -18.45 25.16 -6.66
N PRO A 283 -17.39 26.00 -6.52
CA PRO A 283 -17.48 27.39 -6.92
C PRO A 283 -17.20 27.65 -8.39
N PHE A 284 -16.60 26.69 -9.09
CA PHE A 284 -16.19 26.86 -10.48
C PHE A 284 -17.25 26.31 -11.44
N HIS A 285 -17.27 26.85 -12.67
CA HIS A 285 -18.22 26.43 -13.69
C HIS A 285 -17.82 25.13 -14.40
N ASP A 286 -16.53 24.79 -14.40
CA ASP A 286 -15.98 23.67 -15.16
C ASP A 286 -15.18 22.75 -14.24
N LEU A 287 -15.20 21.45 -14.55
CA LEU A 287 -14.32 20.43 -13.95
C LEU A 287 -13.89 19.45 -15.04
N SER A 288 -12.60 19.22 -15.18
CA SER A 288 -12.05 18.25 -16.13
C SER A 288 -11.63 16.97 -15.42
N ILE A 289 -12.04 15.82 -15.95
CA ILE A 289 -11.62 14.48 -15.50
C ILE A 289 -10.88 13.83 -16.65
N VAL A 290 -9.61 13.50 -16.46
CA VAL A 290 -8.69 13.19 -17.56
C VAL A 290 -7.99 11.87 -17.33
N GLU A 291 -7.88 11.06 -18.37
CA GLU A 291 -7.05 9.86 -18.35
C GLU A 291 -5.56 10.22 -18.27
N GLY A 292 -4.89 9.68 -17.25
CA GLY A 292 -3.44 9.81 -17.04
C GLY A 292 -2.65 8.54 -17.34
N MET A 293 -1.33 8.71 -17.40
CA MET A 293 -0.30 7.69 -17.55
C MET A 293 0.68 7.67 -16.36
N SER A 294 0.53 8.59 -15.40
CA SER A 294 1.28 8.58 -14.14
C SER A 294 1.14 7.23 -13.39
N PRO A 295 2.19 6.73 -12.70
CA PRO A 295 2.09 5.52 -11.88
C PRO A 295 1.19 5.67 -10.64
N MET A 296 0.67 6.86 -10.36
CA MET A 296 -0.26 7.13 -9.26
C MET A 296 -1.71 6.84 -9.67
N SER A 297 -2.56 6.43 -8.71
CA SER A 297 -3.95 6.05 -8.98
C SER A 297 -4.78 7.22 -9.53
N GLY A 298 -4.60 8.40 -8.95
CA GLY A 298 -5.20 9.66 -9.37
C GLY A 298 -4.41 10.87 -8.83
N MET A 299 -4.73 12.06 -9.34
CA MET A 299 -4.17 13.36 -8.92
C MET A 299 -5.20 14.49 -9.06
N GLU A 300 -5.11 15.52 -8.22
CA GLU A 300 -6.24 16.37 -7.82
C GLU A 300 -6.08 17.89 -8.03
N TYR A 301 -5.57 18.33 -9.18
CA TYR A 301 -5.40 19.79 -9.42
C TYR A 301 -6.73 20.56 -9.40
N PRO A 302 -6.73 21.86 -9.04
CA PRO A 302 -7.92 22.68 -9.10
C PRO A 302 -8.56 22.62 -10.50
N MET A 303 -9.85 22.29 -10.56
CA MET A 303 -10.65 22.14 -11.78
C MET A 303 -10.17 21.04 -12.75
N LEU A 304 -9.19 20.21 -12.39
CA LEU A 304 -8.63 19.16 -13.24
C LEU A 304 -8.15 17.98 -12.39
N VAL A 305 -8.84 16.84 -12.51
CA VAL A 305 -8.38 15.58 -11.94
C VAL A 305 -7.82 14.67 -13.01
N ILE A 306 -6.71 13.99 -12.70
CA ILE A 306 -6.05 13.01 -13.58
C ILE A 306 -6.27 11.62 -12.97
N ILE A 307 -6.71 10.64 -13.76
CA ILE A 307 -7.06 9.29 -13.30
C ILE A 307 -6.22 8.27 -14.06
N GLY A 308 -5.40 7.49 -13.35
CA GLY A 308 -4.64 6.36 -13.89
C GLY A 308 -5.44 5.05 -13.93
N GLU A 309 -6.50 4.96 -13.13
CA GLU A 309 -7.39 3.80 -13.07
C GLU A 309 -8.37 3.74 -14.26
N THR A 310 -8.83 2.52 -14.60
CA THR A 310 -9.83 2.32 -15.66
C THR A 310 -10.88 1.29 -15.26
N GLU A 311 -12.07 1.31 -15.87
CA GLU A 311 -13.14 0.38 -15.52
C GLU A 311 -12.69 -1.09 -15.63
N ASP A 312 -12.78 -1.77 -14.49
CA ASP A 312 -12.53 -3.20 -14.35
C ASP A 312 -13.86 -3.96 -14.07
N PRO A 313 -14.10 -5.12 -14.69
CA PRO A 313 -15.33 -5.89 -14.48
C PRO A 313 -15.45 -6.50 -13.07
N LEU A 314 -14.36 -6.65 -12.31
CA LEU A 314 -14.36 -7.32 -11.01
C LEU A 314 -14.47 -6.33 -9.84
N THR A 315 -13.91 -5.13 -9.99
CA THR A 315 -13.70 -4.17 -8.89
C THR A 315 -14.32 -2.79 -9.18
N ARG A 316 -14.52 -2.01 -8.13
CA ARG A 316 -15.01 -0.62 -8.15
C ARG A 316 -13.88 0.41 -7.99
N LEU A 317 -12.63 0.03 -8.19
CA LEU A 317 -11.47 0.91 -7.94
C LEU A 317 -11.49 2.17 -8.82
N PHE A 318 -11.90 2.06 -10.08
CA PHE A 318 -12.07 3.23 -10.97
C PHE A 318 -13.11 4.23 -10.46
N GLU A 319 -14.23 3.74 -9.94
CA GLU A 319 -15.25 4.60 -9.31
C GLU A 319 -14.75 5.21 -8.01
N SER A 320 -14.00 4.43 -7.21
CA SER A 320 -13.32 4.86 -5.98
C SER A 320 -12.40 6.04 -6.26
N CYS A 321 -11.48 5.86 -7.20
CA CYS A 321 -10.52 6.86 -7.61
C CYS A 321 -11.23 8.15 -8.10
N ILE A 322 -12.21 8.04 -9.02
CA ILE A 322 -12.95 9.24 -9.48
C ILE A 322 -13.65 9.98 -8.32
N ALA A 323 -14.26 9.25 -7.37
CA ALA A 323 -14.91 9.89 -6.24
C ALA A 323 -13.90 10.55 -5.27
N HIS A 324 -12.74 9.93 -5.06
CA HIS A 324 -11.63 10.47 -4.27
C HIS A 324 -11.08 11.75 -4.89
N GLU A 325 -10.66 11.71 -6.15
CA GLU A 325 -10.08 12.89 -6.82
C GLU A 325 -11.05 14.06 -6.94
N ILE A 326 -12.35 13.78 -7.11
CA ILE A 326 -13.38 14.83 -7.09
C ILE A 326 -13.55 15.40 -5.67
N GLY A 327 -13.35 14.62 -4.61
CA GLY A 327 -13.44 15.08 -3.22
C GLY A 327 -12.40 16.14 -2.89
N HIS A 328 -11.17 15.99 -3.40
CA HIS A 328 -10.12 16.99 -3.31
C HIS A 328 -10.51 18.35 -3.92
N GLN A 329 -11.48 18.41 -4.84
CA GLN A 329 -11.95 19.71 -5.36
C GLN A 329 -12.59 20.58 -4.27
N TRP A 330 -13.00 20.00 -3.13
CA TRP A 330 -13.42 20.74 -1.93
C TRP A 330 -12.28 20.88 -0.92
N PHE A 331 -11.60 19.79 -0.60
CA PHE A 331 -10.63 19.71 0.50
C PHE A 331 -9.18 20.02 0.11
N TYR A 332 -8.91 20.32 -1.15
CA TYR A 332 -7.61 20.81 -1.63
C TYR A 332 -7.80 22.02 -2.53
N GLY A 333 -8.67 21.88 -3.55
CA GLY A 333 -8.87 22.90 -4.57
C GLY A 333 -9.50 24.19 -4.03
N VAL A 334 -10.42 24.09 -3.07
CA VAL A 334 -11.13 25.24 -2.49
C VAL A 334 -10.63 25.57 -1.07
N LEU A 335 -10.42 24.54 -0.25
CA LEU A 335 -9.73 24.66 1.03
C LEU A 335 -8.29 24.22 0.81
N GLY A 336 -7.35 25.17 0.70
CA GLY A 336 -5.96 24.85 0.40
C GLY A 336 -5.21 24.41 1.65
N PHE A 337 -5.44 23.21 2.16
CA PHE A 337 -4.67 22.73 3.33
C PHE A 337 -3.18 22.62 2.99
N ASN A 338 -2.32 22.79 4.01
CA ASN A 338 -0.90 22.51 3.88
C ASN A 338 -0.68 21.00 3.99
N GLU A 339 -0.77 20.28 2.88
CA GLU A 339 -0.66 18.82 2.89
C GLU A 339 0.72 18.30 3.34
N MET A 340 1.79 19.07 3.10
CA MET A 340 3.12 18.67 3.51
C MET A 340 3.24 18.51 5.04
N ASP A 341 2.63 19.43 5.79
CA ASP A 341 2.63 19.42 7.26
C ASP A 341 1.41 18.71 7.87
N GLU A 342 0.24 18.81 7.22
CA GLU A 342 -1.06 18.42 7.75
C GLU A 342 -1.86 17.54 6.77
N ALA A 343 -1.19 16.56 6.16
CA ALA A 343 -1.73 15.68 5.11
C ALA A 343 -3.12 15.07 5.40
N TRP A 344 -3.45 14.88 6.67
CA TRP A 344 -4.73 14.31 7.09
C TRP A 344 -5.94 15.21 6.80
N LEU A 345 -5.75 16.53 6.74
CA LEU A 345 -6.85 17.45 6.42
C LEU A 345 -7.25 17.30 4.96
N ASP A 346 -6.30 17.02 4.07
CA ASP A 346 -6.61 16.80 2.67
C ASP A 346 -7.05 15.35 2.44
N GLU A 347 -6.12 14.41 2.57
CA GLU A 347 -6.34 13.01 2.25
C GLU A 347 -7.35 12.33 3.17
N GLY A 348 -7.40 12.73 4.43
CA GLY A 348 -8.32 12.18 5.41
C GLY A 348 -9.77 12.64 5.19
N LEU A 349 -10.00 13.93 4.92
CA LEU A 349 -11.33 14.45 4.59
C LEU A 349 -11.81 13.91 3.25
N THR A 350 -10.93 13.84 2.25
CA THR A 350 -11.25 13.26 0.95
C THR A 350 -11.57 11.77 1.06
N THR A 351 -10.78 10.99 1.81
CA THR A 351 -11.07 9.57 2.07
C THR A 351 -12.38 9.39 2.84
N TYR A 352 -12.69 10.27 3.80
CA TYR A 352 -14.00 10.27 4.47
C TYR A 352 -15.14 10.52 3.48
N ALA A 353 -15.01 11.51 2.60
CA ALA A 353 -16.00 11.82 1.57
C ALA A 353 -16.23 10.65 0.61
N GLU A 354 -15.15 10.01 0.16
CA GLU A 354 -15.17 8.80 -0.66
C GLU A 354 -15.86 7.64 0.06
N ASN A 355 -15.51 7.38 1.32
CA ASN A 355 -16.15 6.35 2.14
C ASN A 355 -17.65 6.60 2.26
N ARG A 356 -18.03 7.83 2.60
CA ARG A 356 -19.43 8.25 2.70
C ARG A 356 -20.18 8.12 1.38
N TYR A 357 -19.54 8.45 0.25
CA TYR A 357 -20.07 8.23 -1.10
C TYR A 357 -20.38 6.75 -1.34
N PHE A 358 -19.47 5.84 -0.99
CA PHE A 358 -19.69 4.40 -1.11
C PHE A 358 -20.76 3.88 -0.17
N GLU A 359 -20.80 4.33 1.08
CA GLU A 359 -21.81 3.92 2.05
C GLU A 359 -23.22 4.37 1.62
N ASP A 360 -23.36 5.57 1.05
CA ASP A 360 -24.64 6.06 0.50
C ASP A 360 -25.08 5.25 -0.73
N ARG A 361 -24.15 4.91 -1.62
CA ARG A 361 -24.47 4.23 -2.89
C ARG A 361 -24.66 2.71 -2.75
N TYR A 362 -23.88 2.06 -1.90
CA TYR A 362 -23.79 0.60 -1.80
C TYR A 362 -24.11 0.05 -0.41
N GLY A 363 -24.43 0.93 0.54
CA GLY A 363 -24.59 0.58 1.94
C GLY A 363 -23.25 0.48 2.66
N LYS A 364 -23.32 0.55 4.00
CA LYS A 364 -22.16 0.55 4.90
C LYS A 364 -21.17 -0.61 4.69
N TYR A 365 -21.68 -1.78 4.33
CA TYR A 365 -20.88 -2.98 4.06
C TYR A 365 -20.83 -3.33 2.55
N GLY A 366 -21.14 -2.34 1.70
CA GLY A 366 -21.05 -2.47 0.24
C GLY A 366 -19.65 -2.87 -0.20
N SER A 367 -19.56 -3.85 -1.09
CA SER A 367 -18.28 -4.41 -1.54
C SER A 367 -17.63 -3.58 -2.64
N LEU A 368 -16.31 -3.43 -2.57
CA LEU A 368 -15.46 -2.98 -3.66
C LEU A 368 -15.43 -3.98 -4.82
N PHE A 369 -15.76 -5.26 -4.58
CA PHE A 369 -16.00 -6.22 -5.66
C PHE A 369 -17.41 -6.03 -6.23
N LYS A 370 -17.50 -6.01 -7.56
CA LYS A 370 -18.79 -5.93 -8.29
C LYS A 370 -19.55 -7.25 -8.29
N THR A 371 -18.82 -8.36 -8.15
CA THR A 371 -19.38 -9.72 -8.19
C THR A 371 -19.75 -10.20 -6.79
N SER A 372 -20.91 -10.85 -6.68
CA SER A 372 -21.38 -11.50 -5.45
C SER A 372 -20.72 -12.85 -5.18
N TYR A 373 -19.94 -13.40 -6.13
CA TYR A 373 -19.21 -14.66 -5.94
C TYR A 373 -17.97 -14.48 -5.05
N LEU A 374 -17.44 -13.25 -4.97
CA LEU A 374 -16.38 -12.91 -4.05
C LEU A 374 -16.99 -12.44 -2.72
N PRO A 375 -16.36 -12.78 -1.57
CA PRO A 375 -16.79 -12.24 -0.30
C PRO A 375 -16.75 -10.71 -0.31
N PRO A 376 -17.67 -10.04 0.41
CA PRO A 376 -17.72 -8.59 0.41
C PRO A 376 -16.47 -8.00 1.06
N PHE A 377 -15.90 -6.98 0.42
CA PHE A 377 -14.75 -6.23 0.92
C PHE A 377 -15.07 -4.74 0.88
N SER A 378 -15.54 -4.18 1.99
CA SER A 378 -15.95 -2.78 2.05
C SER A 378 -14.76 -1.84 2.27
N LYS A 379 -14.93 -0.56 1.89
CA LYS A 379 -13.94 0.49 2.17
C LYS A 379 -13.64 0.62 3.67
N ARG A 380 -14.67 0.52 4.52
CA ARG A 380 -14.51 0.53 5.98
C ARG A 380 -13.62 -0.62 6.48
N TYR A 381 -13.81 -1.82 5.94
CA TYR A 381 -12.96 -2.96 6.26
C TYR A 381 -11.52 -2.74 5.78
N TYR A 382 -11.35 -2.20 4.56
CA TYR A 382 -10.05 -1.83 4.00
C TYR A 382 -9.29 -0.88 4.95
N HIS A 383 -9.87 0.25 5.33
CA HIS A 383 -9.19 1.22 6.21
C HIS A 383 -8.91 0.67 7.61
N LYS A 384 -9.82 -0.16 8.16
CA LYS A 384 -9.57 -0.87 9.42
C LYS A 384 -8.39 -1.82 9.30
N LEU A 385 -8.26 -2.56 8.20
CA LEU A 385 -7.12 -3.44 8.01
C LEU A 385 -5.80 -2.68 8.06
N PHE A 386 -5.69 -1.52 7.40
CA PHE A 386 -4.48 -0.69 7.45
C PHE A 386 -4.19 -0.18 8.87
N TYR A 387 -5.19 0.41 9.54
CA TYR A 387 -5.05 0.86 10.92
C TYR A 387 -4.60 -0.25 11.87
N TYR A 388 -5.23 -1.42 11.77
CA TYR A 388 -4.84 -2.58 12.58
C TYR A 388 -3.42 -3.02 12.27
N LEU A 389 -3.03 -3.11 11.00
CA LEU A 389 -1.67 -3.52 10.63
C LEU A 389 -0.62 -2.54 11.16
N THR A 390 -0.83 -1.22 11.08
CA THR A 390 0.13 -0.23 11.59
C THR A 390 0.17 -0.17 13.11
N GLN A 391 -1.00 -0.13 13.75
CA GLN A 391 -1.14 -0.02 15.20
C GLN A 391 -0.58 -1.25 15.89
N THR A 392 -0.95 -2.43 15.40
CA THR A 392 -0.39 -3.67 15.93
C THR A 392 1.13 -3.60 15.78
N ASN A 393 1.68 -3.44 14.57
CA ASN A 393 3.13 -3.48 14.29
C ASN A 393 3.99 -2.40 14.97
N GLY A 394 3.41 -1.48 15.74
CA GLY A 394 4.14 -0.35 16.32
C GLY A 394 4.76 0.53 15.23
N LEU A 395 4.06 0.63 14.09
CA LEU A 395 4.46 1.45 12.95
C LEU A 395 3.78 2.81 12.95
N GLU A 396 2.71 2.99 13.75
CA GLU A 396 2.01 4.26 13.91
C GLU A 396 2.97 5.41 14.18
N LYS A 397 2.57 6.56 13.64
CA LYS A 397 3.17 7.87 13.88
C LYS A 397 2.05 8.83 14.29
N PRO A 398 2.37 9.92 15.02
CA PRO A 398 1.43 11.03 15.17
C PRO A 398 0.89 11.47 13.80
N ILE A 399 -0.38 11.88 13.74
CA ILE A 399 -1.02 12.30 12.49
C ILE A 399 -0.37 13.59 11.95
N LEU A 400 0.05 14.49 12.84
CA LEU A 400 0.78 15.72 12.49
C LEU A 400 2.28 15.49 12.16
N ALA A 401 2.67 14.26 11.85
CA ALA A 401 4.00 14.01 11.31
C ALA A 401 4.01 14.44 9.83
N PRO A 402 4.97 15.28 9.39
CA PRO A 402 5.04 15.74 8.00
C PRO A 402 5.09 14.57 7.02
N ALA A 403 4.46 14.72 5.86
CA ALA A 403 4.29 13.66 4.87
C ALA A 403 5.63 13.00 4.50
N TYR A 404 6.67 13.80 4.26
CA TYR A 404 8.00 13.32 3.86
C TYR A 404 8.67 12.42 4.91
N GLU A 405 8.32 12.52 6.20
CA GLU A 405 8.86 11.65 7.25
C GLU A 405 8.32 10.21 7.17
N LEU A 406 7.20 10.02 6.48
CA LEU A 406 6.48 8.75 6.37
C LEU A 406 6.99 7.85 5.22
N CYS A 407 7.93 8.34 4.41
CA CYS A 407 8.42 7.65 3.20
C CYS A 407 9.17 6.34 3.49
N LYS A 408 9.67 6.18 4.71
CA LYS A 408 10.44 5.00 5.14
C LYS A 408 9.60 3.74 5.19
N GLU A 409 8.31 3.87 5.49
CA GLU A 409 7.37 2.78 5.64
C GLU A 409 6.06 3.15 4.89
N PRO A 410 5.91 2.84 3.59
CA PRO A 410 4.78 3.32 2.78
C PRO A 410 3.39 3.02 3.36
N ILE A 411 3.25 1.89 4.07
CA ILE A 411 2.00 1.53 4.76
C ILE A 411 1.62 2.54 5.85
N VAL A 412 2.60 3.21 6.46
CA VAL A 412 2.39 4.25 7.47
C VAL A 412 1.79 5.50 6.83
N TYR A 413 2.27 5.91 5.64
CA TYR A 413 1.64 7.02 4.90
C TYR A 413 0.16 6.74 4.59
N LEU A 414 -0.14 5.55 4.03
CA LEU A 414 -1.53 5.12 3.74
C LEU A 414 -2.43 5.08 4.98
N ASN A 415 -1.86 4.85 6.15
CA ASN A 415 -2.61 4.89 7.40
C ASN A 415 -2.77 6.31 7.93
N ASN A 416 -1.67 7.06 8.02
CA ASN A 416 -1.62 8.37 8.67
C ASN A 416 -2.32 9.46 7.88
N ALA A 417 -2.21 9.46 6.55
CA ALA A 417 -2.88 10.46 5.71
C ALA A 417 -4.34 10.06 5.38
N TYR A 418 -4.62 8.77 5.18
CA TYR A 418 -5.93 8.31 4.67
C TYR A 418 -6.74 7.53 5.71
N SER A 419 -6.25 6.36 6.13
CA SER A 419 -7.10 5.36 6.77
C SER A 419 -7.53 5.72 8.19
N LYS A 420 -6.58 6.09 9.06
CA LYS A 420 -6.87 6.49 10.44
C LYS A 420 -7.67 7.80 10.50
N PRO A 421 -7.34 8.85 9.73
CA PRO A 421 -8.20 10.04 9.63
C PRO A 421 -9.63 9.75 9.19
N ALA A 422 -9.84 8.95 8.13
CA ALA A 422 -11.19 8.66 7.65
C ALA A 422 -12.02 7.87 8.67
N LEU A 423 -11.40 6.91 9.37
CA LEU A 423 -12.04 6.21 10.48
C LEU A 423 -12.35 7.16 11.64
N PHE A 424 -11.46 8.11 11.92
CA PHE A 424 -11.63 9.09 13.00
C PHE A 424 -12.77 10.05 12.69
N LEU A 425 -12.85 10.57 11.47
CA LEU A 425 -13.95 11.43 11.02
C LEU A 425 -15.29 10.69 11.04
N THR A 426 -15.31 9.41 10.67
CA THR A 426 -16.50 8.56 10.81
C THR A 426 -16.92 8.41 12.28
N ASN A 427 -15.94 8.26 13.18
CA ASN A 427 -16.19 8.19 14.61
C ASN A 427 -16.69 9.53 15.16
N LEU A 428 -16.10 10.64 14.73
CA LEU A 428 -16.47 12.00 15.13
C LEU A 428 -17.89 12.34 14.66
N GLU A 429 -18.26 11.97 13.43
CA GLU A 429 -19.65 12.07 12.96
C GLU A 429 -20.61 11.27 13.86
N SER A 430 -20.20 10.09 14.32
CA SER A 430 -21.02 9.29 15.23
C SER A 430 -21.15 9.92 16.63
N ILE A 431 -20.15 10.64 17.11
CA ILE A 431 -20.17 11.32 18.42
C ILE A 431 -21.02 12.59 18.36
N LEU A 432 -20.83 13.41 17.32
CA LEU A 432 -21.51 14.70 17.17
C LEU A 432 -22.94 14.53 16.62
N GLY A 433 -23.21 13.43 15.93
CA GLY A 433 -24.39 13.27 15.11
C GLY A 433 -24.21 13.93 13.74
N ARG A 434 -24.81 13.30 12.71
CA ARG A 434 -24.64 13.67 11.30
C ARG A 434 -24.95 15.13 10.98
N GLU A 435 -26.04 15.66 11.53
CA GLU A 435 -26.48 17.03 11.26
C GLU A 435 -25.47 18.08 11.76
N ILE A 436 -24.95 17.90 12.97
CA ILE A 436 -23.95 18.80 13.55
C ILE A 436 -22.63 18.69 12.79
N PHE A 437 -22.20 17.46 12.48
CA PHE A 437 -20.97 17.22 11.73
C PHE A 437 -21.02 17.87 10.34
N GLU A 438 -22.11 17.67 9.58
CA GLU A 438 -22.29 18.30 8.27
C GLU A 438 -22.30 19.82 8.37
N LYS A 439 -23.00 20.38 9.36
CA LYS A 439 -23.03 21.83 9.59
C LYS A 439 -21.64 22.37 9.91
N ALA A 440 -20.82 21.64 10.66
CA ALA A 440 -19.45 22.03 10.98
C ALA A 440 -18.57 22.07 9.72
N ILE A 441 -18.63 21.02 8.88
CA ILE A 441 -17.91 21.00 7.59
C ILE A 441 -18.36 22.13 6.66
N GLN A 442 -19.68 22.38 6.56
CA GLN A 442 -20.21 23.48 5.75
C GLN A 442 -19.77 24.85 6.28
N THR A 443 -19.72 25.03 7.60
CA THR A 443 -19.25 26.26 8.23
C THR A 443 -17.75 26.48 7.99
N LEU A 444 -16.95 25.42 8.06
CA LEU A 444 -15.54 25.45 7.70
C LEU A 444 -15.38 25.86 6.22
N TYR A 445 -16.11 25.20 5.33
CA TYR A 445 -16.12 25.50 3.90
C TYR A 445 -16.45 26.98 3.64
N ASP A 446 -17.56 27.49 4.19
CA ASP A 446 -18.00 28.86 3.91
C ASP A 446 -17.05 29.93 4.45
N ARG A 447 -16.40 29.69 5.60
CA ARG A 447 -15.48 30.67 6.23
C ARG A 447 -14.07 30.68 5.61
N PHE A 448 -13.61 29.53 5.15
CA PHE A 448 -12.25 29.31 4.67
C PHE A 448 -12.16 29.05 3.17
N LYS A 449 -13.26 29.18 2.43
CA LYS A 449 -13.28 29.15 0.97
C LYS A 449 -12.18 30.05 0.38
N PHE A 450 -11.29 29.44 -0.41
CA PHE A 450 -10.11 30.08 -1.03
C PHE A 450 -9.07 30.60 -0.03
N LYS A 451 -8.92 29.88 1.08
CA LYS A 451 -7.91 30.12 2.12
C LYS A 451 -7.19 28.83 2.52
N HIS A 452 -6.20 28.98 3.39
CA HIS A 452 -5.40 27.92 3.97
C HIS A 452 -5.76 27.67 5.45
N PRO A 453 -6.90 27.02 5.76
CA PRO A 453 -7.23 26.64 7.14
C PRO A 453 -6.20 25.65 7.71
N SER A 454 -5.94 25.76 9.01
CA SER A 454 -5.07 24.85 9.77
C SER A 454 -5.86 23.79 10.54
N THR A 455 -5.18 22.82 11.16
CA THR A 455 -5.81 21.89 12.11
C THR A 455 -6.53 22.63 13.25
N ASP A 456 -5.96 23.72 13.76
CA ASP A 456 -6.57 24.49 14.85
C ASP A 456 -7.87 25.15 14.38
N ASP A 457 -7.91 25.68 13.16
CA ASP A 457 -9.13 26.23 12.56
C ASP A 457 -10.22 25.16 12.43
N PHE A 458 -9.84 23.95 11.99
CA PHE A 458 -10.77 22.82 11.91
C PHE A 458 -11.37 22.49 13.28
N ILE A 459 -10.54 22.34 14.32
CA ILE A 459 -10.99 22.03 15.68
C ILE A 459 -11.91 23.13 16.21
N ASN A 460 -11.49 24.39 16.10
CA ASN A 460 -12.25 25.54 16.58
C ASN A 460 -13.65 25.61 15.95
N ILE A 461 -13.79 25.36 14.65
CA ILE A 461 -15.10 25.32 13.97
C ILE A 461 -15.96 24.17 14.50
N PHE A 462 -15.37 23.00 14.70
CA PHE A 462 -16.09 21.84 15.19
C PHE A 462 -16.58 22.03 16.63
N GLU A 463 -15.76 22.60 17.51
CA GLU A 463 -16.16 22.95 18.87
C GLU A 463 -17.23 24.05 18.89
N GLU A 464 -17.06 25.11 18.08
CA GLU A 464 -18.03 26.20 17.97
C GLU A 464 -19.41 25.68 17.55
N VAL A 465 -19.48 24.86 16.49
CA VAL A 465 -20.75 24.39 15.92
C VAL A 465 -21.39 23.32 16.80
N SER A 466 -20.59 22.45 17.43
CA SER A 466 -21.10 21.38 18.28
C SER A 466 -21.43 21.83 19.70
N GLY A 467 -20.78 22.88 20.20
CA GLY A 467 -20.83 23.28 21.61
C GLY A 467 -20.19 22.26 22.56
N GLN A 468 -19.37 21.34 22.04
CA GLN A 468 -18.67 20.30 22.81
C GLN A 468 -17.17 20.61 22.90
N GLU A 469 -16.55 20.21 24.01
CA GLU A 469 -15.09 20.24 24.20
C GLU A 469 -14.49 18.99 23.54
N LEU A 470 -13.68 19.17 22.50
CA LEU A 470 -13.11 18.11 21.66
C LEU A 470 -11.59 18.01 21.78
N ASP A 471 -10.95 18.98 22.43
CA ASP A 471 -9.50 19.05 22.70
C ASP A 471 -8.86 17.70 23.06
N SER A 472 -9.42 16.98 24.04
CA SER A 472 -8.85 15.71 24.49
C SER A 472 -8.86 14.64 23.39
N ILE A 473 -9.95 14.54 22.61
CA ILE A 473 -10.09 13.53 21.57
C ILE A 473 -9.14 13.85 20.40
N PHE A 474 -9.06 15.12 20.00
CA PHE A 474 -8.13 15.58 18.97
C PHE A 474 -6.67 15.45 19.41
N TYR A 475 -6.34 15.75 20.66
CA TYR A 475 -4.97 15.62 21.17
C TYR A 475 -4.42 14.20 20.96
N TYR A 476 -5.18 13.17 21.37
CA TYR A 476 -4.76 11.78 21.20
C TYR A 476 -4.69 11.37 19.73
N PHE A 477 -5.67 11.78 18.91
CA PHE A 477 -5.68 11.51 17.47
C PHE A 477 -4.46 12.12 16.76
N LEU A 478 -4.19 13.40 17.03
CA LEU A 478 -3.21 14.21 16.29
C LEU A 478 -1.77 13.99 16.76
N ASN A 479 -1.56 13.99 18.07
CA ASN A 479 -0.24 14.13 18.67
C ASN A 479 0.34 12.81 19.21
N THR A 480 -0.44 11.73 19.25
CA THR A 480 -0.02 10.49 19.91
C THR A 480 -0.22 9.26 19.02
N THR A 481 0.42 8.16 19.44
CA THR A 481 0.17 6.81 18.91
C THR A 481 -0.58 5.94 19.92
N GLU A 482 -1.17 6.56 20.94
CA GLU A 482 -2.02 5.88 21.91
C GLU A 482 -3.30 5.43 21.22
N TYR A 483 -3.95 4.41 21.77
CA TYR A 483 -5.09 3.74 21.15
C TYR A 483 -6.24 3.54 22.12
N CYS A 484 -7.39 3.22 21.56
CA CYS A 484 -8.59 2.81 22.28
C CYS A 484 -8.75 1.27 22.18
N ASP A 485 -9.04 0.62 23.31
CA ASP A 485 -9.35 -0.82 23.42
C ASP A 485 -10.43 -0.98 24.48
N TRP A 486 -11.69 -0.83 24.09
CA TRP A 486 -12.79 -1.11 25.02
C TRP A 486 -12.91 -2.62 25.24
N ASP A 487 -13.21 -3.00 26.47
CA ASP A 487 -13.25 -4.40 26.89
C ASP A 487 -14.40 -4.62 27.87
N ILE A 488 -15.21 -5.64 27.60
CA ILE A 488 -16.26 -6.09 28.52
C ILE A 488 -15.61 -6.90 29.65
N LYS A 489 -15.24 -6.19 30.73
CA LYS A 489 -14.53 -6.79 31.85
C LYS A 489 -15.36 -7.76 32.68
N ARG A 490 -16.65 -7.46 32.88
CA ARG A 490 -17.54 -8.28 33.72
C ARG A 490 -18.99 -8.13 33.27
N VAL A 491 -19.70 -9.25 33.21
CA VAL A 491 -21.16 -9.31 33.09
C VAL A 491 -21.70 -10.09 34.28
N SER A 492 -22.63 -9.48 35.01
CA SER A 492 -23.39 -10.11 36.10
C SER A 492 -24.86 -10.29 35.68
N LYS A 493 -25.77 -10.55 36.63
CA LYS A 493 -27.21 -10.74 36.33
C LYS A 493 -27.82 -9.52 35.62
N ASN A 494 -27.52 -8.32 36.12
CA ASN A 494 -28.12 -7.04 35.69
C ASN A 494 -27.08 -5.91 35.53
N GLU A 495 -25.78 -6.21 35.69
CA GLU A 495 -24.71 -5.21 35.63
C GLU A 495 -23.66 -5.61 34.58
N VAL A 496 -23.19 -4.63 33.81
CA VAL A 496 -22.08 -4.77 32.87
C VAL A 496 -21.00 -3.76 33.23
N THR A 497 -19.77 -4.23 33.43
CA THR A 497 -18.59 -3.36 33.59
C THR A 497 -17.75 -3.41 32.33
N VAL A 498 -17.44 -2.23 31.77
CA VAL A 498 -16.52 -2.03 30.66
C VAL A 498 -15.28 -1.27 31.11
N ILE A 499 -14.14 -1.54 30.49
CA ILE A 499 -12.87 -0.83 30.73
C ILE A 499 -12.21 -0.48 29.39
N ASN A 500 -11.41 0.58 29.35
CA ASN A 500 -10.48 0.84 28.24
C ASN A 500 -9.09 0.36 28.66
N ASN A 501 -8.47 -0.54 27.90
CA ASN A 501 -7.11 -1.01 28.15
C ASN A 501 -6.04 -0.09 27.54
N GLY A 502 -6.43 0.87 26.70
CA GLY A 502 -5.59 1.92 26.16
C GLY A 502 -5.73 3.26 26.91
N LYS A 503 -5.13 4.32 26.35
CA LYS A 503 -5.21 5.68 26.91
C LYS A 503 -6.12 6.62 26.14
N TRP A 504 -6.42 6.30 24.87
CA TRP A 504 -7.31 7.12 24.08
C TRP A 504 -8.75 6.72 24.40
N LEU A 505 -9.43 7.57 25.18
CA LEU A 505 -10.79 7.32 25.65
C LEU A 505 -11.81 7.89 24.65
N ILE A 506 -12.18 7.06 23.68
CA ILE A 506 -13.17 7.44 22.66
C ILE A 506 -14.57 7.04 23.15
N PRO A 507 -15.57 7.94 23.10
CA PRO A 507 -16.95 7.56 23.39
C PRO A 507 -17.49 6.49 22.43
N ALA A 508 -18.29 5.57 22.96
CA ALA A 508 -18.86 4.47 22.20
C ALA A 508 -20.22 4.03 22.75
N ASP A 509 -21.05 3.51 21.85
CA ASP A 509 -22.34 2.93 22.20
C ASP A 509 -22.19 1.52 22.80
N VAL A 510 -23.06 1.13 23.73
CA VAL A 510 -23.13 -0.23 24.29
C VAL A 510 -24.55 -0.75 24.21
N LEU A 511 -24.74 -1.78 23.40
CA LEU A 511 -26.02 -2.50 23.30
C LEU A 511 -26.05 -3.64 24.32
N ILE A 512 -26.91 -3.55 25.32
CA ILE A 512 -27.17 -4.63 26.28
C ILE A 512 -28.51 -5.28 25.92
N ARG A 513 -28.49 -6.58 25.60
CA ARG A 513 -29.69 -7.40 25.38
C ARG A 513 -29.94 -8.29 26.59
N THR A 514 -31.19 -8.32 27.03
CA THR A 514 -31.69 -9.09 28.17
C THR A 514 -32.78 -10.04 27.70
N ARG A 515 -33.31 -10.86 28.62
CA ARG A 515 -34.43 -11.76 28.31
C ARG A 515 -35.69 -11.03 27.82
N HIS A 516 -35.95 -9.81 28.30
CA HIS A 516 -37.21 -9.10 28.04
C HIS A 516 -37.06 -7.85 27.16
N GLY A 517 -35.85 -7.52 26.70
CA GLY A 517 -35.64 -6.37 25.84
C GLY A 517 -34.17 -6.04 25.59
N ALA A 518 -33.94 -4.97 24.85
CA ALA A 518 -32.60 -4.43 24.58
C ALA A 518 -32.56 -2.94 24.92
N GLN A 519 -31.43 -2.48 25.45
CA GLN A 519 -31.21 -1.09 25.81
C GLN A 519 -29.83 -0.64 25.33
N MET A 520 -29.77 0.58 24.81
CA MET A 520 -28.54 1.26 24.46
C MET A 520 -28.06 2.08 25.66
N PHE A 521 -26.78 1.94 25.97
CA PHE A 521 -26.04 2.74 26.92
C PHE A 521 -24.91 3.46 26.18
N TYR A 522 -24.36 4.51 26.80
CA TYR A 522 -23.29 5.31 26.23
C TYR A 522 -22.08 5.29 27.16
N ILE A 523 -20.92 4.98 26.60
CA ILE A 523 -19.64 5.11 27.29
C ILE A 523 -19.19 6.57 27.18
N ASP A 524 -19.08 7.22 28.32
CA ASP A 524 -18.46 8.55 28.43
C ASP A 524 -16.96 8.48 28.14
N GLY A 525 -16.46 9.26 27.19
CA GLY A 525 -15.03 9.35 26.86
C GLY A 525 -14.16 9.92 27.99
N ALA A 526 -14.71 10.37 29.12
CA ALA A 526 -13.94 10.86 30.25
C ALA A 526 -13.48 9.77 31.25
N ARG A 527 -13.98 8.52 31.14
CA ARG A 527 -13.75 7.48 32.16
C ARG A 527 -13.27 6.17 31.56
N SER A 528 -12.09 5.71 32.00
CA SER A 528 -11.50 4.43 31.58
C SER A 528 -12.20 3.18 32.12
N LYS A 529 -13.14 3.32 33.07
CA LYS A 529 -13.95 2.22 33.60
C LYS A 529 -15.36 2.70 33.91
N GLN A 530 -16.36 1.96 33.43
CA GLN A 530 -17.77 2.30 33.62
C GLN A 530 -18.60 1.06 33.86
N THR A 531 -19.69 1.24 34.60
CA THR A 531 -20.61 0.19 34.98
C THR A 531 -22.02 0.62 34.61
N PHE A 532 -22.68 -0.21 33.81
CA PHE A 532 -24.08 -0.05 33.40
C PHE A 532 -24.95 -1.02 34.15
N VAL A 533 -26.05 -0.52 34.71
CA VAL A 533 -27.05 -1.32 35.42
C VAL A 533 -28.34 -1.31 34.61
N VAL A 534 -28.87 -2.50 34.33
CA VAL A 534 -30.19 -2.68 33.70
C VAL A 534 -31.21 -2.99 34.79
N ALA A 535 -32.44 -2.49 34.64
CA ALA A 535 -33.52 -2.77 35.59
C ALA A 535 -33.77 -4.28 35.73
N ASP A 536 -34.00 -4.76 36.96
CA ASP A 536 -34.17 -6.20 37.24
C ASP A 536 -35.33 -6.85 36.46
N GLU A 537 -36.36 -6.07 36.16
CA GLU A 537 -37.54 -6.47 35.37
C GLU A 537 -37.22 -6.83 33.91
N MET A 538 -36.10 -6.33 33.36
CA MET A 538 -35.61 -6.71 32.03
C MET A 538 -35.07 -8.15 31.99
N GLY A 539 -34.84 -8.75 33.16
CA GLY A 539 -34.32 -10.10 33.32
C GLY A 539 -32.81 -10.18 33.09
N SER A 540 -32.29 -11.41 33.06
CA SER A 540 -30.85 -11.65 32.93
C SER A 540 -30.28 -11.15 31.60
N ILE A 541 -29.09 -10.55 31.64
CA ILE A 541 -28.31 -10.16 30.46
C ILE A 541 -27.99 -11.40 29.61
N GLN A 542 -28.27 -11.33 28.32
CA GLN A 542 -28.01 -12.37 27.33
C GLN A 542 -26.79 -12.05 26.45
N SER A 543 -26.64 -10.79 26.05
CA SER A 543 -25.49 -10.35 25.27
C SER A 543 -25.17 -8.88 25.48
N VAL A 544 -23.91 -8.52 25.29
CA VAL A 544 -23.42 -7.15 25.29
C VAL A 544 -22.59 -6.93 24.04
N THR A 545 -22.77 -5.80 23.36
CA THR A 545 -21.92 -5.37 22.24
C THR A 545 -21.52 -3.92 22.45
N ILE A 546 -20.21 -3.68 22.57
CA ILE A 546 -19.62 -2.33 22.46
C ILE A 546 -19.50 -1.97 20.98
N ASP A 547 -19.84 -0.74 20.66
CA ASP A 547 -19.89 -0.18 19.32
C ASP A 547 -20.63 -1.10 18.31
N PRO A 548 -21.94 -1.35 18.55
CA PRO A 548 -22.77 -2.19 17.67
C PRO A 548 -22.86 -1.64 16.24
N ASN A 549 -22.60 -0.35 16.09
CA ASN A 549 -22.57 0.37 14.82
C ASN A 549 -21.16 0.50 14.25
N ASP A 550 -20.15 -0.22 14.72
CA ASP A 550 -18.85 -0.31 14.05
C ASP A 550 -18.15 1.05 13.74
N ASN A 551 -18.48 2.11 14.49
CA ASN A 551 -18.06 3.51 14.33
C ASN A 551 -16.81 3.88 15.13
N CYS A 552 -16.51 3.15 16.19
CA CYS A 552 -15.36 3.41 17.04
C CYS A 552 -14.07 2.88 16.41
N ILE A 553 -13.01 3.69 16.47
CA ILE A 553 -11.65 3.19 16.26
C ILE A 553 -11.25 2.41 17.50
N ASP A 554 -11.31 1.09 17.43
CA ASP A 554 -10.92 0.20 18.50
C ASP A 554 -9.88 -0.79 17.96
N ILE A 555 -8.76 -0.98 18.65
CA ILE A 555 -7.67 -1.89 18.24
C ILE A 555 -8.02 -3.38 18.44
N ASN A 556 -9.10 -3.67 19.14
CA ASN A 556 -9.50 -5.02 19.44
C ASN A 556 -11.03 -5.10 19.55
N ARG A 557 -11.68 -5.47 18.45
CA ARG A 557 -13.14 -5.63 18.47
C ARG A 557 -13.64 -6.97 18.98
N TRP A 558 -12.75 -7.93 19.22
CA TRP A 558 -13.18 -9.27 19.62
C TRP A 558 -13.69 -9.33 21.07
N ASN A 559 -13.06 -8.57 21.97
CA ASN A 559 -13.50 -8.37 23.38
C ASN A 559 -14.64 -7.35 23.52
N ASN A 560 -15.11 -6.75 22.42
CA ASN A 560 -16.32 -5.91 22.40
C ASN A 560 -17.62 -6.71 22.43
N HIS A 561 -17.57 -8.04 22.53
CA HIS A 561 -18.75 -8.90 22.55
C HIS A 561 -18.78 -9.82 23.77
N TYR A 562 -19.92 -9.88 24.45
CA TYR A 562 -20.25 -10.89 25.44
C TYR A 562 -21.50 -11.68 25.03
N PRO A 563 -21.46 -13.03 25.02
CA PRO A 563 -20.25 -13.83 25.06
C PRO A 563 -19.35 -13.55 23.84
N ALA A 564 -18.05 -13.84 23.95
CA ALA A 564 -17.12 -13.66 22.85
C ALA A 564 -17.60 -14.42 21.60
N ARG A 565 -17.57 -13.77 20.43
CA ARG A 565 -18.12 -14.36 19.21
C ARG A 565 -17.19 -15.41 18.61
N ILE A 566 -17.79 -16.50 18.15
CA ILE A 566 -17.16 -17.52 17.31
C ILE A 566 -17.90 -17.55 15.97
N SER A 567 -17.17 -17.47 14.86
CA SER A 567 -17.70 -17.49 13.50
C SER A 567 -17.20 -18.73 12.77
N ILE A 568 -18.10 -19.66 12.47
CA ILE A 568 -17.80 -20.84 11.64
C ILE A 568 -18.26 -20.55 10.21
N LYS A 569 -17.35 -20.57 9.24
CA LYS A 569 -17.66 -20.21 7.85
C LYS A 569 -16.78 -20.95 6.84
N PRO A 570 -17.13 -20.99 5.54
CA PRO A 570 -16.25 -21.53 4.51
C PRO A 570 -14.95 -20.73 4.39
N TYR A 571 -13.84 -21.39 4.02
CA TYR A 571 -12.49 -20.79 3.94
C TYR A 571 -12.34 -19.56 3.02
N ILE A 572 -13.29 -19.33 2.12
CA ILE A 572 -13.18 -18.30 1.07
C ILE A 572 -13.46 -16.88 1.62
N GLN A 573 -14.02 -16.69 2.82
CA GLN A 573 -14.44 -15.37 3.30
C GLN A 573 -13.32 -14.54 3.94
N PHE A 574 -13.37 -13.21 3.76
CA PHE A 574 -12.48 -12.28 4.46
C PHE A 574 -12.58 -12.43 5.97
N PRO A 575 -11.47 -12.29 6.70
CA PRO A 575 -11.51 -12.42 8.14
C PRO A 575 -12.35 -11.34 8.85
N SER A 576 -12.85 -11.63 10.05
CA SER A 576 -13.61 -10.71 10.91
C SER A 576 -12.75 -10.22 12.09
N PHE A 577 -12.85 -8.93 12.41
CA PHE A 577 -12.25 -8.34 13.61
C PHE A 577 -13.05 -8.60 14.90
N ASP A 578 -14.33 -8.97 14.79
CA ASP A 578 -15.26 -9.13 15.91
C ASP A 578 -15.36 -10.56 16.44
N ALA A 579 -14.78 -11.56 15.76
CA ALA A 579 -15.00 -12.97 16.07
C ALA A 579 -13.73 -13.82 15.96
N TYR A 580 -13.63 -14.83 16.83
CA TYR A 580 -12.74 -15.96 16.62
C TYR A 580 -13.28 -16.79 15.46
N GLN A 581 -12.47 -17.07 14.46
CA GLN A 581 -12.97 -17.69 13.24
C GLN A 581 -12.53 -19.13 13.14
N ILE A 582 -13.45 -19.99 12.71
CA ILE A 582 -13.19 -21.38 12.33
C ILE A 582 -13.62 -21.53 10.88
N LEU A 583 -12.65 -21.60 9.98
CA LEU A 583 -12.85 -21.83 8.57
C LEU A 583 -12.94 -23.34 8.29
N VAL A 584 -13.94 -23.74 7.53
CA VAL A 584 -14.16 -25.13 7.15
C VAL A 584 -13.85 -25.30 5.66
N LEU A 585 -13.03 -26.29 5.32
CA LEU A 585 -12.63 -26.63 3.97
C LEU A 585 -12.74 -28.14 3.74
N PRO A 586 -13.86 -28.64 3.17
CA PRO A 586 -13.90 -29.99 2.65
C PRO A 586 -13.06 -30.07 1.38
N TYR A 587 -12.29 -31.15 1.24
CA TYR A 587 -11.40 -31.34 0.10
C TYR A 587 -11.42 -32.82 -0.34
N PRO A 588 -12.24 -33.21 -1.34
CA PRO A 588 -12.17 -34.55 -1.90
C PRO A 588 -10.91 -34.69 -2.75
N TRP A 589 -10.30 -35.88 -2.71
CA TRP A 589 -9.11 -36.17 -3.50
C TRP A 589 -9.10 -37.62 -3.99
N TYR A 590 -8.19 -37.97 -4.89
CA TYR A 590 -8.02 -39.35 -5.37
C TYR A 590 -6.56 -39.77 -5.33
N GLY A 591 -6.31 -40.96 -4.80
CA GLY A 591 -5.01 -41.59 -4.69
C GLY A 591 -4.98 -43.03 -5.20
N THR A 592 -3.81 -43.52 -5.61
CA THR A 592 -3.56 -44.92 -5.98
C THR A 592 -3.69 -45.87 -4.80
N ASP A 593 -3.19 -45.46 -3.64
CA ASP A 593 -3.20 -46.28 -2.43
C ASP A 593 -4.54 -46.21 -1.70
N ASP A 594 -5.12 -45.02 -1.63
CA ASP A 594 -6.31 -44.73 -0.82
C ASP A 594 -7.61 -44.61 -1.63
N GLY A 595 -7.55 -44.66 -2.97
CA GLY A 595 -8.71 -44.43 -3.84
C GLY A 595 -9.24 -43.02 -3.65
N VAL A 596 -10.57 -42.84 -3.62
CA VAL A 596 -11.15 -41.56 -3.20
C VAL A 596 -10.78 -41.31 -1.74
N THR A 597 -10.26 -40.13 -1.44
CA THR A 597 -9.98 -39.66 -0.08
C THR A 597 -10.91 -38.52 0.26
N LEU A 598 -11.57 -38.65 1.40
CA LEU A 598 -12.43 -37.61 1.95
C LEU A 598 -11.62 -36.83 2.98
N ASN A 599 -11.29 -35.56 2.69
CA ASN A 599 -10.53 -34.72 3.60
C ASN A 599 -11.40 -33.59 4.15
N LEU A 600 -11.16 -33.24 5.41
CA LEU A 600 -11.72 -32.07 6.07
C LEU A 600 -10.60 -31.30 6.75
N TYR A 601 -10.43 -30.04 6.36
CA TYR A 601 -9.55 -29.12 7.04
C TYR A 601 -10.38 -28.08 7.81
N LEU A 602 -9.99 -27.85 9.05
CA LEU A 602 -10.51 -26.82 9.93
C LEU A 602 -9.37 -25.87 10.26
N PHE A 603 -9.59 -24.59 10.02
CA PHE A 603 -8.62 -23.55 10.33
C PHE A 603 -9.21 -22.60 11.36
N GLY A 604 -8.66 -22.60 12.57
CA GLY A 604 -9.08 -21.68 13.63
C GLY A 604 -8.08 -20.54 13.80
N ALA A 605 -8.54 -19.30 13.89
CA ALA A 605 -7.69 -18.17 14.25
C ALA A 605 -8.50 -17.01 14.82
N ARG A 606 -7.92 -16.28 15.77
CA ARG A 606 -8.30 -14.89 16.01
C ARG A 606 -7.59 -14.06 14.94
N PHE A 607 -8.36 -13.52 14.00
CA PHE A 607 -7.81 -12.60 13.03
C PHE A 607 -7.34 -11.36 13.77
N ILE A 608 -6.15 -10.90 13.40
CA ILE A 608 -5.22 -10.05 14.14
C ILE A 608 -4.01 -10.86 14.60
N ASP A 609 -3.16 -11.14 13.61
CA ASP A 609 -1.72 -11.01 13.76
C ASP A 609 -1.24 -10.05 12.66
N TYR A 610 -0.02 -9.60 12.81
CA TYR A 610 0.60 -8.44 12.20
C TYR A 610 1.04 -8.64 10.73
N ASP A 611 0.57 -9.72 10.12
CA ASP A 611 0.76 -10.15 8.74
C ASP A 611 -0.62 -10.52 8.20
N VAL A 612 -0.92 -10.22 6.94
CA VAL A 612 -2.26 -10.45 6.35
C VAL A 612 -2.68 -11.93 6.37
N PHE A 613 -1.77 -12.85 6.70
CA PHE A 613 -1.99 -14.31 6.68
C PHE A 613 -1.87 -15.03 8.03
N LYS A 614 -1.33 -14.39 9.08
CA LYS A 614 -1.11 -15.05 10.37
C LYS A 614 -2.08 -14.51 11.43
N GLY A 615 -2.39 -15.33 12.44
CA GLY A 615 -3.34 -15.01 13.51
C GLY A 615 -2.80 -15.35 14.91
N GLN A 616 -3.47 -14.86 15.95
CA GLN A 616 -3.29 -15.35 17.31
C GLN A 616 -4.06 -16.65 17.52
N HIS A 617 -3.52 -17.57 18.31
CA HIS A 617 -4.08 -18.90 18.54
C HIS A 617 -4.52 -19.58 17.24
N GLN A 618 -3.66 -19.51 16.24
CA GLN A 618 -3.93 -20.02 14.91
C GLN A 618 -3.68 -21.51 14.90
N TRP A 619 -4.62 -22.29 14.41
CA TRP A 619 -4.45 -23.71 14.18
C TRP A 619 -5.06 -24.15 12.85
N LEU A 620 -4.46 -25.19 12.28
CA LEU A 620 -4.96 -25.94 11.13
C LEU A 620 -5.03 -27.40 11.54
N ALA A 621 -6.25 -27.92 11.67
CA ALA A 621 -6.50 -29.33 11.92
C ALA A 621 -7.01 -29.98 10.63
N GLY A 622 -6.44 -31.12 10.26
CA GLY A 622 -6.87 -31.89 9.10
C GLY A 622 -7.19 -33.31 9.50
N CYS A 623 -8.25 -33.89 8.92
CA CYS A 623 -8.46 -35.32 8.93
C CYS A 623 -8.73 -35.82 7.51
N SER A 624 -8.26 -37.03 7.21
CA SER A 624 -8.57 -37.71 5.96
C SER A 624 -8.96 -39.16 6.18
N TYR A 625 -9.75 -39.69 5.24
CA TYR A 625 -10.12 -41.10 5.18
C TYR A 625 -9.97 -41.62 3.75
N GLY A 626 -9.21 -42.69 3.57
CA GLY A 626 -9.02 -43.39 2.31
C GLY A 626 -10.05 -44.51 2.12
N THR A 627 -10.85 -44.42 1.06
CA THR A 627 -11.90 -45.40 0.75
C THR A 627 -11.39 -46.79 0.37
N LYS A 628 -10.20 -46.90 -0.22
CA LYS A 628 -9.61 -48.17 -0.67
C LYS A 628 -8.86 -48.90 0.44
N SER A 629 -8.06 -48.16 1.21
CA SER A 629 -7.21 -48.71 2.28
C SER A 629 -7.93 -48.83 3.62
N GLY A 630 -9.01 -48.05 3.84
CA GLY A 630 -9.66 -47.91 5.14
C GLY A 630 -8.83 -47.11 6.15
N ASN A 631 -7.70 -46.53 5.73
CA ASN A 631 -6.80 -45.80 6.61
C ASN A 631 -7.29 -44.37 6.86
N SER A 632 -6.96 -43.85 8.04
CA SER A 632 -7.19 -42.46 8.40
C SER A 632 -5.88 -41.73 8.63
N SER A 633 -5.88 -40.42 8.37
CA SER A 633 -4.82 -39.51 8.80
C SER A 633 -5.38 -38.37 9.61
N THR A 634 -4.54 -37.86 10.52
CA THR A 634 -4.82 -36.62 11.24
C THR A 634 -3.61 -35.72 11.25
N SER A 635 -3.85 -34.41 11.26
CA SER A 635 -2.81 -33.41 11.41
C SER A 635 -3.32 -32.23 12.23
N LEU A 636 -2.41 -31.60 12.97
CA LEU A 636 -2.63 -30.37 13.68
C LEU A 636 -1.37 -29.52 13.58
N ASN A 637 -1.52 -28.30 13.09
CA ASN A 637 -0.52 -27.25 13.24
C ASN A 637 -1.12 -26.18 14.12
N TYR A 638 -0.40 -25.70 15.12
CA TYR A 638 -0.77 -24.59 15.97
C TYR A 638 0.38 -23.60 16.06
N GLN A 639 0.08 -22.31 16.00
CA GLN A 639 1.05 -21.27 16.29
C GLN A 639 0.40 -20.10 17.02
N THR A 640 1.19 -19.44 17.85
CA THR A 640 0.79 -18.16 18.45
C THR A 640 2.03 -17.31 18.72
N PRO A 641 1.94 -15.98 18.64
CA PRO A 641 3.03 -15.12 19.10
C PRO A 641 3.30 -15.26 20.60
N LEU A 642 4.57 -15.12 20.98
CA LEU A 642 5.05 -15.03 22.36
C LEU A 642 5.65 -13.65 22.68
N VAL A 643 6.41 -13.07 21.76
CA VAL A 643 6.96 -11.70 21.87
C VAL A 643 6.54 -10.91 20.64
N PHE A 644 5.99 -9.72 20.89
CA PHE A 644 5.53 -8.83 19.85
C PHE A 644 5.99 -7.39 20.08
N LYS A 645 7.13 -7.03 19.50
CA LYS A 645 7.68 -5.66 19.55
C LYS A 645 8.14 -5.22 18.17
N LYS A 646 8.19 -3.91 17.95
CA LYS A 646 8.83 -3.36 16.75
C LYS A 646 10.23 -3.97 16.60
N ASN A 647 10.57 -4.47 15.41
CA ASN A 647 11.80 -5.19 15.07
C ASN A 647 11.98 -6.61 15.59
N TRP A 648 11.17 -7.11 16.53
CA TRP A 648 11.38 -8.44 17.09
C TRP A 648 10.07 -9.16 17.33
N ARG A 649 9.89 -10.25 16.60
CA ARG A 649 8.71 -11.10 16.65
C ARG A 649 9.12 -12.52 16.92
N MET A 650 8.53 -13.14 17.94
CA MET A 650 8.78 -14.55 18.28
C MET A 650 7.46 -15.29 18.35
N ARG A 651 7.40 -16.47 17.72
CA ARG A 651 6.22 -17.35 17.73
C ARG A 651 6.60 -18.72 18.25
N ILE A 652 5.69 -19.34 18.99
CA ILE A 652 5.73 -20.77 19.22
C ILE A 652 4.95 -21.48 18.12
N ASN A 653 5.48 -22.60 17.65
CA ASN A 653 4.88 -23.46 16.67
C ASN A 653 4.81 -24.88 17.26
N LEU A 654 3.66 -25.50 17.12
CA LEU A 654 3.42 -26.91 17.41
C LEU A 654 2.90 -27.54 16.13
N LYS A 655 3.45 -28.68 15.74
CA LYS A 655 2.99 -29.45 14.59
C LYS A 655 2.91 -30.91 14.97
N GLY A 656 1.90 -31.60 14.46
CA GLY A 656 1.68 -33.00 14.70
C GLY A 656 0.94 -33.62 13.54
N SER A 657 1.33 -34.81 13.12
CA SER A 657 0.57 -35.59 12.14
C SER A 657 0.74 -37.07 12.40
N GLN A 658 -0.34 -37.82 12.26
CA GLN A 658 -0.35 -39.26 12.39
C GLN A 658 -1.04 -39.88 11.19
N ASN A 659 -0.31 -40.78 10.53
CA ASN A 659 -0.78 -41.64 9.45
C ASN A 659 -0.46 -43.10 9.81
N TRP A 660 -1.03 -44.04 9.06
CA TRP A 660 -0.75 -45.47 9.23
C TRP A 660 0.73 -45.84 8.99
N TRP A 661 1.45 -45.08 8.16
CA TRP A 661 2.85 -45.35 7.78
C TRP A 661 3.88 -44.39 8.38
N LYS A 662 3.46 -43.27 9.01
CA LYS A 662 4.37 -42.30 9.63
C LYS A 662 3.74 -41.52 10.78
N GLU A 663 4.58 -41.05 11.70
CA GLU A 663 4.21 -40.16 12.80
C GLU A 663 5.21 -39.02 12.95
N ASN A 664 4.70 -37.80 13.08
CA ASN A 664 5.52 -36.60 13.20
C ASN A 664 4.99 -35.72 14.33
N VAL A 665 5.89 -35.19 15.15
CA VAL A 665 5.58 -34.16 16.16
C VAL A 665 6.72 -33.16 16.16
N GLY A 666 6.42 -31.88 16.22
CA GLY A 666 7.43 -30.84 16.29
C GLY A 666 7.00 -29.68 17.18
N VAL A 667 7.94 -29.15 17.95
CA VAL A 667 7.80 -27.91 18.70
C VAL A 667 8.95 -27.00 18.37
N GLY A 668 8.67 -25.72 18.12
CA GLY A 668 9.73 -24.79 17.78
C GLY A 668 9.39 -23.34 17.99
N LEU A 669 10.42 -22.52 17.95
CA LEU A 669 10.34 -21.07 17.99
C LEU A 669 10.78 -20.51 16.64
N THR A 670 10.00 -19.55 16.14
CA THR A 670 10.39 -18.75 14.97
C THR A 670 10.53 -17.30 15.39
N HIS A 671 11.72 -16.73 15.16
CA HIS A 671 12.05 -15.34 15.38
C HIS A 671 12.18 -14.61 14.04
N ASN A 672 11.41 -13.54 13.86
CA ASN A 672 11.55 -12.62 12.74
C ASN A 672 12.07 -11.29 13.27
N ILE A 673 13.28 -10.92 12.85
CA ILE A 673 13.98 -9.71 13.28
C ILE A 673 14.04 -8.72 12.11
N GLY A 674 13.36 -7.59 12.26
CA GLY A 674 13.22 -6.55 11.25
C GLY A 674 11.86 -5.85 11.32
N VAL A 675 11.73 -4.74 10.59
CA VAL A 675 10.47 -3.97 10.49
C VAL A 675 9.57 -4.64 9.45
N ALA A 676 8.33 -4.98 9.82
CA ALA A 676 7.35 -5.54 8.89
C ALA A 676 7.05 -4.57 7.74
N PHE A 677 6.69 -5.09 6.57
CA PHE A 677 6.32 -4.31 5.38
C PHE A 677 7.40 -3.33 4.88
N THR A 678 8.66 -3.57 5.22
CA THR A 678 9.81 -2.84 4.70
C THR A 678 10.72 -3.79 3.93
N GLU A 679 11.52 -3.28 3.01
CA GLU A 679 12.50 -4.08 2.25
C GLU A 679 13.67 -4.63 3.10
N LYS A 680 13.68 -4.38 4.41
CA LYS A 680 14.78 -4.73 5.35
C LYS A 680 14.43 -5.86 6.34
N PRO A 681 13.94 -7.05 5.93
CA PRO A 681 13.93 -8.19 6.84
C PRO A 681 15.37 -8.68 7.04
N LYS A 682 15.96 -8.38 8.21
CA LYS A 682 17.37 -8.64 8.49
C LYS A 682 17.61 -10.11 8.80
N TYR A 683 16.80 -10.73 9.65
CA TYR A 683 16.99 -12.13 10.04
C TYR A 683 15.67 -12.87 10.27
N GLU A 684 15.64 -14.14 9.85
CA GLU A 684 14.67 -15.15 10.25
C GLU A 684 15.44 -16.29 10.92
N ILE A 685 15.09 -16.60 12.17
CA ILE A 685 15.72 -17.66 12.95
C ILE A 685 14.63 -18.64 13.38
N SER A 686 14.79 -19.91 13.06
CA SER A 686 13.84 -20.96 13.45
C SER A 686 14.58 -22.08 14.17
N ASN A 687 14.10 -22.46 15.35
CA ASN A 687 14.65 -23.55 16.14
C ASN A 687 13.53 -24.55 16.42
N PHE A 688 13.68 -25.80 16.00
CA PHE A 688 12.66 -26.83 16.13
C PHE A 688 13.27 -28.10 16.74
N ALA A 689 12.53 -28.71 17.66
CA ALA A 689 12.73 -30.09 18.07
C ALA A 689 11.65 -30.92 17.35
N ASP A 690 12.08 -31.83 16.48
CA ASP A 690 11.20 -32.63 15.64
C ASP A 690 11.41 -34.12 15.91
N TYR A 691 10.32 -34.83 16.18
CA TYR A 691 10.21 -36.27 16.19
C TYR A 691 9.57 -36.71 14.88
N PHE A 692 10.18 -37.69 14.21
CA PHE A 692 9.67 -38.33 13.01
C PHE A 692 9.89 -39.85 13.13
N GLN A 693 8.86 -40.64 12.85
CA GLN A 693 8.99 -42.10 12.78
C GLN A 693 8.36 -42.60 11.48
N LEU A 694 9.16 -43.27 10.66
CA LEU A 694 8.68 -44.01 9.50
C LEU A 694 8.39 -45.45 9.91
N LYS A 695 7.13 -45.89 9.74
CA LYS A 695 6.64 -47.22 10.15
C LYS A 695 6.54 -48.21 8.99
N SER A 696 6.33 -47.71 7.77
CA SER A 696 6.28 -48.53 6.55
C SER A 696 6.88 -47.77 5.37
N LEU A 697 7.53 -48.51 4.47
CA LEU A 697 8.00 -48.03 3.17
C LEU A 697 6.93 -48.15 2.08
N ASP A 698 5.75 -48.70 2.36
CA ASP A 698 4.72 -48.98 1.33
C ASP A 698 4.25 -47.72 0.61
N ALA A 699 4.24 -46.57 1.32
CA ALA A 699 3.77 -45.28 0.83
C ALA A 699 4.90 -44.37 0.29
N VAL A 700 6.16 -44.82 0.29
CA VAL A 700 7.33 -44.03 -0.12
C VAL A 700 8.29 -44.85 -0.97
N ASP A 701 9.22 -44.20 -1.67
CA ASP A 701 10.24 -44.90 -2.45
C ASP A 701 11.36 -45.40 -1.53
N SER A 702 11.49 -46.73 -1.40
CA SER A 702 12.55 -47.36 -0.60
C SER A 702 13.97 -47.01 -1.06
N THR A 703 14.13 -46.43 -2.25
CA THR A 703 15.41 -45.92 -2.73
C THR A 703 15.87 -44.73 -1.89
N ASP A 704 14.96 -43.87 -1.44
CA ASP A 704 15.27 -42.61 -0.76
C ASP A 704 14.87 -42.56 0.71
N TRP A 705 14.18 -43.60 1.17
CA TRP A 705 13.62 -43.65 2.51
C TRP A 705 14.10 -44.88 3.27
N GLU A 706 14.42 -44.66 4.54
CA GLU A 706 14.85 -45.68 5.48
C GLU A 706 13.92 -45.70 6.69
N LEU A 707 13.58 -46.90 7.15
CA LEU A 707 12.76 -47.09 8.35
C LEU A 707 13.55 -46.69 9.59
N GLY A 708 12.87 -46.01 10.52
CA GLY A 708 13.45 -45.66 11.79
C GLY A 708 12.75 -44.48 12.42
N ARG A 709 13.09 -44.24 13.67
CA ARG A 709 12.69 -43.07 14.44
C ARG A 709 13.86 -42.11 14.52
N ILE A 710 13.60 -40.85 14.26
CA ILE A 710 14.58 -39.78 14.34
C ILE A 710 14.04 -38.65 15.21
N VAL A 711 14.89 -38.17 16.12
CA VAL A 711 14.64 -36.98 16.92
C VAL A 711 15.72 -35.96 16.61
N THR A 712 15.32 -34.84 16.02
CA THR A 712 16.23 -33.80 15.51
C THR A 712 16.06 -32.48 16.23
N LEU A 713 17.17 -31.78 16.46
CA LEU A 713 17.21 -30.36 16.78
C LEU A 713 17.62 -29.60 15.51
N ASN A 714 16.66 -28.91 14.90
CA ASN A 714 16.81 -28.17 13.67
C ASN A 714 16.95 -26.68 13.96
N ASN A 715 18.03 -26.08 13.49
CA ASN A 715 18.31 -24.65 13.60
C ASN A 715 18.44 -24.08 12.19
N HIS A 716 17.68 -23.05 11.88
CA HIS A 716 17.65 -22.38 10.59
C HIS A 716 17.88 -20.89 10.83
N ILE A 717 18.88 -20.32 10.16
CA ILE A 717 19.16 -18.90 10.19
C ILE A 717 19.19 -18.40 8.76
N LYS A 718 18.28 -17.51 8.43
CA LYS A 718 18.23 -16.81 7.15
C LYS A 718 18.50 -15.33 7.37
N PHE A 719 19.51 -14.80 6.68
CA PHE A 719 19.76 -13.37 6.54
C PHE A 719 19.35 -12.93 5.13
N LYS A 720 18.66 -11.81 5.02
CA LYS A 720 18.27 -11.23 3.73
C LYS A 720 18.64 -9.74 3.68
N SER A 721 19.19 -9.32 2.55
CA SER A 721 19.51 -7.91 2.28
C SER A 721 19.31 -7.63 0.80
N GLY A 722 18.20 -7.00 0.42
CA GLY A 722 17.83 -6.82 -0.98
C GLY A 722 17.63 -8.17 -1.69
N SER A 723 18.34 -8.39 -2.79
CA SER A 723 18.37 -9.66 -3.53
C SER A 723 19.23 -10.75 -2.90
N ASP A 724 20.06 -10.38 -1.92
CA ASP A 724 21.06 -11.29 -1.37
C ASP A 724 20.45 -12.08 -0.21
N GLU A 725 20.61 -13.40 -0.24
CA GLU A 725 20.16 -14.30 0.82
C GLU A 725 21.30 -15.20 1.28
N ILE A 726 21.47 -15.30 2.61
CA ILE A 726 22.37 -16.25 3.26
C ILE A 726 21.52 -17.14 4.15
N ILE A 727 21.60 -18.46 3.96
CA ILE A 727 20.83 -19.42 4.74
C ILE A 727 21.80 -20.44 5.33
N LEU A 728 21.79 -20.57 6.66
CA LEU A 728 22.49 -21.58 7.41
C LEU A 728 21.48 -22.54 8.03
N ASN A 729 21.64 -23.84 7.78
CA ASN A 729 20.87 -24.90 8.43
C ASN A 729 21.83 -25.76 9.25
N VAL A 730 21.45 -26.10 10.48
CA VAL A 730 22.16 -27.04 11.34
C VAL A 730 21.14 -27.96 12.00
N SER A 731 21.26 -29.25 11.74
CA SER A 731 20.39 -30.30 12.28
C SER A 731 21.23 -31.32 13.02
N ALA A 732 20.82 -31.70 14.23
CA ALA A 732 21.49 -32.72 15.02
C ALA A 732 20.51 -33.79 15.48
N ALA A 733 20.88 -35.06 15.35
CA ALA A 733 20.18 -36.20 15.91
C ALA A 733 21.15 -37.01 16.76
N HIS A 734 20.69 -37.61 17.86
CA HIS A 734 21.54 -38.42 18.76
C HIS A 734 20.67 -39.43 19.52
N GLU A 735 21.23 -40.61 19.82
CA GLU A 735 20.59 -41.66 20.63
C GLU A 735 20.02 -41.18 21.98
N TYR A 736 20.68 -40.24 22.69
CA TYR A 736 20.18 -39.70 23.97
C TYR A 736 18.86 -38.92 23.82
N MET A 737 18.53 -38.46 22.61
CA MET A 737 17.25 -37.84 22.29
C MET A 737 16.17 -38.86 21.89
N GLY A 738 16.51 -40.15 21.87
CA GLY A 738 15.62 -41.23 21.41
C GLY A 738 15.60 -41.40 19.89
N SER A 739 16.62 -40.91 19.19
CA SER A 739 16.83 -41.15 17.75
C SER A 739 17.52 -42.49 17.54
N ASP A 740 17.13 -43.24 16.50
CA ASP A 740 17.82 -44.45 16.07
C ASP A 740 19.11 -44.12 15.26
N TYR A 741 19.32 -42.83 14.99
CA TYR A 741 20.42 -42.26 14.21
C TYR A 741 21.20 -41.22 15.02
N ASP A 742 22.50 -41.09 14.74
CA ASP A 742 23.42 -40.15 15.39
C ASP A 742 24.24 -39.37 14.35
N PHE A 743 23.87 -38.10 14.14
CA PHE A 743 24.50 -37.25 13.14
C PHE A 743 24.41 -35.75 13.44
N LEU A 744 25.35 -35.02 12.85
CA LEU A 744 25.33 -33.57 12.71
C LEU A 744 25.35 -33.21 11.22
N LYS A 745 24.28 -32.57 10.75
CA LYS A 745 24.10 -32.09 9.37
C LYS A 745 24.16 -30.57 9.35
N ALA A 746 25.01 -29.99 8.51
CA ALA A 746 25.09 -28.55 8.33
C ALA A 746 25.07 -28.18 6.84
N SER A 747 24.35 -27.12 6.47
CA SER A 747 24.38 -26.57 5.12
C SER A 747 24.36 -25.05 5.08
N LEU A 748 25.03 -24.50 4.07
CA LEU A 748 25.08 -23.08 3.77
C LEU A 748 24.60 -22.85 2.33
N ILE A 749 23.65 -21.93 2.16
CA ILE A 749 23.20 -21.46 0.85
C ILE A 749 23.46 -19.96 0.76
N LEU A 750 24.10 -19.54 -0.34
CA LEU A 750 24.25 -18.13 -0.71
C LEU A 750 23.49 -17.91 -2.02
N LYS A 751 22.60 -16.91 -2.06
CA LYS A 751 21.93 -16.48 -3.28
C LYS A 751 22.26 -15.03 -3.57
N LYS A 752 22.49 -14.71 -4.85
CA LYS A 752 22.80 -13.36 -5.31
C LYS A 752 22.31 -13.14 -6.73
N ASP A 753 21.59 -12.05 -6.95
CA ASP A 753 21.33 -11.52 -8.29
C ASP A 753 22.45 -10.56 -8.68
N ILE A 754 23.17 -10.87 -9.75
CA ILE A 754 24.23 -10.04 -10.30
C ILE A 754 23.65 -9.24 -11.48
N LYS A 755 23.53 -7.93 -11.30
CA LYS A 755 23.11 -7.00 -12.35
C LYS A 755 24.27 -6.78 -13.33
N THR A 756 24.29 -7.53 -14.44
CA THR A 756 25.16 -7.24 -15.60
C THR A 756 24.29 -6.91 -16.82
N PHE A 757 24.88 -6.70 -18.00
CA PHE A 757 24.12 -6.52 -19.26
C PHE A 757 23.14 -7.67 -19.52
N ILE A 758 23.49 -8.89 -19.10
CA ILE A 758 22.57 -10.02 -18.98
C ILE A 758 22.44 -10.30 -17.48
N PRO A 759 21.27 -10.11 -16.86
CA PRO A 759 21.13 -10.33 -15.42
C PRO A 759 21.37 -11.81 -15.10
N ILE A 760 22.14 -12.10 -14.05
CA ILE A 760 22.52 -13.47 -13.66
C ILE A 760 22.03 -13.73 -12.25
N SER A 761 21.31 -14.83 -12.04
CA SER A 761 21.00 -15.33 -10.69
C SER A 761 22.01 -16.43 -10.35
N MET A 762 22.68 -16.27 -9.20
CA MET A 762 23.65 -17.22 -8.69
C MET A 762 23.15 -17.83 -7.37
N ARG A 763 23.32 -19.14 -7.24
CA ARG A 763 23.11 -19.88 -5.98
C ARG A 763 24.32 -20.77 -5.71
N LEU A 764 24.95 -20.59 -4.56
CA LEU A 764 25.98 -21.49 -4.04
C LEU A 764 25.36 -22.32 -2.91
N PHE A 765 25.67 -23.62 -2.89
CA PHE A 765 25.31 -24.54 -1.84
C PHE A 765 26.54 -25.32 -1.37
N GLY A 766 26.66 -25.51 -0.07
CA GLY A 766 27.60 -26.44 0.54
C GLY A 766 26.95 -27.14 1.73
N GLY A 767 27.10 -28.46 1.82
CA GLY A 767 26.52 -29.29 2.86
C GLY A 767 27.49 -30.36 3.31
N TYR A 768 27.51 -30.64 4.61
CA TYR A 768 28.29 -31.72 5.21
C TYR A 768 27.53 -32.42 6.34
N ILE A 769 27.65 -33.75 6.41
CA ILE A 769 27.07 -34.61 7.44
C ILE A 769 28.19 -35.39 8.13
N ILE A 770 28.25 -35.28 9.45
CA ILE A 770 29.09 -36.10 10.33
C ILE A 770 28.20 -37.15 10.98
N GLY A 771 28.64 -38.40 11.02
CA GLY A 771 27.90 -39.50 11.64
C GLY A 771 26.99 -40.25 10.66
N ASP A 772 25.94 -40.86 11.19
CA ASP A 772 25.03 -41.74 10.47
C ASP A 772 23.62 -41.15 10.40
N ALA A 773 23.34 -40.52 9.25
CA ALA A 773 22.02 -39.99 8.93
C ALA A 773 21.26 -40.97 8.02
N PRO A 774 19.93 -41.12 8.21
CA PRO A 774 19.13 -41.96 7.33
C PRO A 774 19.12 -41.45 5.89
N LEU A 775 18.74 -42.31 4.94
CA LEU A 775 18.70 -41.97 3.50
C LEU A 775 17.99 -40.64 3.19
N GLN A 776 16.83 -40.41 3.81
CA GLN A 776 16.01 -39.20 3.62
C GLN A 776 16.66 -37.91 4.13
N ASP A 777 17.67 -38.00 4.99
CA ASP A 777 18.39 -36.86 5.57
C ASP A 777 19.77 -36.62 4.92
N ASN A 778 20.16 -37.40 3.91
CA ASN A 778 21.32 -37.06 3.09
C ASN A 778 21.07 -35.81 2.23
N PHE A 779 22.12 -35.24 1.63
CA PHE A 779 21.97 -34.18 0.65
C PHE A 779 21.69 -34.76 -0.72
N PHE A 780 20.71 -34.19 -1.42
CA PHE A 780 20.29 -34.63 -2.75
C PHE A 780 20.85 -33.73 -3.86
N LEU A 781 21.35 -34.34 -4.94
CA LEU A 781 21.99 -33.59 -6.03
C LEU A 781 20.99 -32.69 -6.78
N SER A 782 19.77 -33.19 -6.99
CA SER A 782 18.80 -32.58 -7.91
C SER A 782 17.81 -31.61 -7.27
N GLY A 783 17.73 -31.54 -5.94
CA GLY A 783 16.71 -30.78 -5.21
C GLY A 783 16.58 -31.28 -3.77
N THR A 784 15.54 -30.89 -3.04
CA THR A 784 15.26 -31.47 -1.71
C THR A 784 14.27 -32.64 -1.80
N LEU A 785 14.39 -33.59 -0.88
CA LEU A 785 13.40 -34.64 -0.70
C LEU A 785 12.08 -34.05 -0.21
N ARG A 786 10.96 -34.53 -0.76
CA ARG A 786 9.64 -33.99 -0.44
C ARG A 786 9.13 -34.53 0.88
N ILE A 787 8.87 -33.63 1.82
CA ILE A 787 8.16 -33.95 3.07
C ILE A 787 7.17 -32.80 3.35
N THR A 788 6.04 -32.67 2.64
CA THR A 788 4.91 -31.78 3.06
C THR A 788 3.65 -31.85 2.17
N THR A 789 2.53 -31.50 2.82
CA THR A 789 1.13 -31.87 2.57
C THR A 789 0.49 -31.46 1.24
N ILE A 790 0.76 -30.29 0.65
CA ILE A 790 -0.02 -29.80 -0.53
C ILE A 790 0.51 -30.37 -1.86
N PRO A 791 1.83 -30.36 -2.10
CA PRO A 791 2.38 -31.08 -3.24
C PRO A 791 2.15 -32.60 -3.07
N ASP A 792 2.30 -33.16 -1.87
CA ASP A 792 2.02 -34.59 -1.56
C ASP A 792 0.60 -34.99 -1.92
N LEU A 793 -0.34 -34.08 -1.70
CA LEU A 793 -1.71 -34.18 -2.15
C LEU A 793 -1.78 -34.38 -3.67
N ALA A 794 -1.12 -33.55 -4.47
CA ALA A 794 -1.20 -33.62 -5.93
C ALA A 794 -0.38 -34.74 -6.60
N PHE A 795 0.76 -35.15 -6.02
CA PHE A 795 1.75 -35.99 -6.71
C PHE A 795 2.52 -36.99 -5.82
N GLY A 796 2.18 -37.14 -4.54
CA GLY A 796 3.00 -37.86 -3.55
C GLY A 796 2.75 -39.36 -3.43
N GLN A 797 2.22 -40.03 -4.45
CA GLN A 797 1.77 -41.42 -4.32
C GLN A 797 2.50 -42.35 -5.27
N LYS A 798 2.73 -43.60 -4.83
CA LYS A 798 3.38 -44.64 -5.62
C LYS A 798 2.67 -44.82 -6.97
N GLY A 799 3.40 -44.63 -8.07
CA GLY A 799 2.88 -44.76 -9.43
C GLY A 799 2.31 -43.49 -10.07
N TYR A 800 2.26 -42.35 -9.36
CA TYR A 800 2.09 -41.02 -9.95
C TYR A 800 3.37 -40.23 -9.74
N PHE A 801 3.97 -39.72 -10.83
CA PHE A 801 5.12 -38.79 -10.87
C PHE A 801 5.84 -38.69 -9.54
N SER A 802 6.66 -39.69 -9.20
CA SER A 802 7.48 -39.61 -7.98
C SER A 802 8.16 -38.24 -7.97
N PRO A 803 8.29 -37.55 -6.83
CA PRO A 803 8.88 -36.21 -6.80
C PRO A 803 10.25 -36.17 -7.51
N GLN A 804 11.05 -37.23 -7.40
CA GLN A 804 12.31 -37.29 -8.14
C GLN A 804 12.14 -37.54 -9.65
N GLU A 805 11.03 -38.09 -10.12
CA GLU A 805 10.87 -38.46 -11.54
C GLU A 805 10.68 -37.24 -12.45
N HIS A 806 9.77 -36.33 -12.12
CA HIS A 806 9.49 -35.18 -12.99
C HIS A 806 9.12 -33.89 -12.23
N ILE A 807 9.27 -33.83 -10.91
CA ILE A 807 8.90 -32.64 -10.12
C ILE A 807 10.13 -32.05 -9.43
N HIS A 808 10.57 -30.89 -9.88
CA HIS A 808 11.70 -30.22 -9.26
C HIS A 808 11.26 -29.43 -8.01
N ILE A 809 11.76 -29.80 -6.83
CA ILE A 809 11.58 -29.00 -5.63
C ILE A 809 12.93 -28.38 -5.25
N PRO A 810 13.05 -27.04 -5.28
CA PRO A 810 14.32 -26.41 -5.01
C PRO A 810 14.84 -26.65 -3.60
N GLY A 811 16.09 -27.11 -3.48
CA GLY A 811 16.77 -27.39 -2.22
C GLY A 811 18.09 -28.13 -2.43
N ASP A 812 18.88 -28.33 -1.37
CA ASP A 812 20.23 -28.95 -1.42
C ASP A 812 21.10 -28.45 -2.59
N ALA A 813 21.63 -29.31 -3.46
CA ALA A 813 22.45 -28.89 -4.60
C ALA A 813 21.65 -28.33 -5.78
N ASN A 814 20.35 -28.65 -5.88
CA ASN A 814 19.43 -28.06 -6.84
C ASN A 814 19.85 -28.20 -8.32
N MET A 815 20.52 -29.30 -8.71
CA MET A 815 20.94 -29.55 -10.10
C MET A 815 19.80 -30.13 -10.93
N ARG A 816 19.22 -29.29 -11.80
CA ARG A 816 17.94 -29.60 -12.47
C ARG A 816 18.00 -30.76 -13.44
N GLY A 817 19.17 -31.04 -14.01
CA GLY A 817 19.38 -32.14 -14.94
C GLY A 817 19.44 -33.51 -14.28
N TYR A 818 19.70 -33.59 -12.97
CA TYR A 818 19.94 -34.85 -12.27
C TYR A 818 18.68 -35.43 -11.60
N GLN A 819 17.50 -34.97 -12.00
CA GLN A 819 16.24 -35.59 -11.59
C GLN A 819 16.19 -37.04 -12.08
N THR A 820 15.46 -37.89 -11.37
CA THR A 820 15.33 -39.36 -11.57
C THR A 820 16.55 -40.18 -11.17
N MET A 821 17.70 -39.57 -10.88
CA MET A 821 18.93 -40.31 -10.61
C MET A 821 19.12 -40.69 -9.12
N HIS A 822 18.29 -40.16 -8.21
CA HIS A 822 18.34 -40.46 -6.77
C HIS A 822 19.73 -40.32 -6.12
N ILE A 823 20.55 -39.39 -6.61
CA ILE A 823 21.92 -39.18 -6.14
C ILE A 823 21.91 -38.47 -4.78
N LYS A 824 22.52 -39.13 -3.79
CA LYS A 824 22.65 -38.68 -2.39
C LYS A 824 24.10 -38.69 -1.96
N SER A 825 24.50 -37.76 -1.09
CA SER A 825 25.82 -37.81 -0.43
C SER A 825 25.79 -37.13 0.94
N LYS A 826 26.76 -37.50 1.79
CA LYS A 826 27.02 -36.84 3.09
C LYS A 826 27.74 -35.50 2.91
N ASN A 827 28.38 -35.28 1.78
CA ASN A 827 29.18 -34.10 1.48
C ASN A 827 28.87 -33.62 0.07
N MET A 828 28.33 -32.42 -0.05
CA MET A 828 27.85 -31.93 -1.33
C MET A 828 28.10 -30.43 -1.47
N ALA A 829 28.49 -30.02 -2.66
CA ALA A 829 28.60 -28.61 -3.03
C ALA A 829 28.01 -28.39 -4.41
N ALA A 830 27.40 -27.23 -4.65
CA ALA A 830 26.89 -26.88 -5.97
C ALA A 830 26.90 -25.38 -6.22
N LEU A 831 27.05 -25.01 -7.48
CA LEU A 831 26.86 -23.68 -8.02
C LEU A 831 25.80 -23.78 -9.13
N ASN A 832 24.69 -23.08 -8.95
CA ASN A 832 23.62 -22.97 -9.94
C ASN A 832 23.61 -21.56 -10.52
N LEU A 833 23.58 -21.47 -11.85
CA LEU A 833 23.48 -20.21 -12.58
C LEU A 833 22.20 -20.18 -13.42
N GLU A 834 21.56 -19.01 -13.49
CA GLU A 834 20.47 -18.73 -14.43
C GLU A 834 20.69 -17.39 -15.14
N PHE A 835 20.54 -17.37 -16.46
CA PHE A 835 20.66 -16.15 -17.27
C PHE A 835 19.82 -16.21 -18.58
N PRO A 836 19.17 -15.11 -19.01
CA PRO A 836 18.91 -13.91 -18.22
C PRO A 836 17.97 -14.21 -17.04
N SER A 837 18.34 -13.79 -15.83
CA SER A 837 17.48 -13.93 -14.66
C SER A 837 16.24 -13.04 -14.81
N ARG A 838 15.10 -13.50 -14.28
CA ARG A 838 13.79 -12.83 -14.35
C ARG A 838 13.11 -12.81 -15.74
N SER A 839 13.65 -13.52 -16.73
CA SER A 839 12.94 -13.82 -17.99
C SER A 839 11.98 -15.00 -17.82
N LEU A 840 10.94 -15.07 -18.68
CA LEU A 840 10.11 -16.26 -18.84
C LEU A 840 10.96 -17.43 -19.33
N LEU A 841 11.85 -17.20 -20.31
CA LEU A 841 12.79 -18.19 -20.81
C LEU A 841 14.18 -17.93 -20.24
N ARG A 842 14.74 -18.89 -19.53
CA ARG A 842 16.06 -18.81 -18.88
C ARG A 842 16.95 -19.94 -19.36
N VAL A 843 18.23 -19.67 -19.53
CA VAL A 843 19.25 -20.71 -19.66
C VAL A 843 19.83 -20.97 -18.28
N PHE A 844 20.06 -22.23 -17.97
CA PHE A 844 20.75 -22.63 -16.75
C PHE A 844 22.00 -23.44 -17.02
N ALA A 845 22.94 -23.33 -16.08
CA ALA A 845 24.12 -24.17 -16.01
C ALA A 845 24.42 -24.44 -14.53
N ASP A 846 24.43 -25.72 -14.16
CA ASP A 846 24.71 -26.14 -12.79
C ASP A 846 26.00 -26.96 -12.76
N ILE A 847 26.82 -26.76 -11.73
CA ILE A 847 27.98 -27.60 -11.41
C ILE A 847 27.86 -28.06 -9.97
N GLY A 848 28.11 -29.34 -9.72
CA GLY A 848 28.02 -29.94 -8.40
C GLY A 848 29.14 -30.91 -8.12
N TRP A 849 29.37 -31.18 -6.84
CA TRP A 849 30.31 -32.17 -6.35
C TRP A 849 29.68 -32.97 -5.21
N TYR A 850 29.81 -34.30 -5.26
CA TYR A 850 29.29 -35.24 -4.25
C TYR A 850 30.22 -36.47 -4.17
N ASP A 851 31.51 -36.27 -3.89
CA ASP A 851 32.63 -37.23 -4.10
C ASP A 851 33.11 -37.33 -5.55
N GLN A 852 32.24 -37.06 -6.52
CA GLN A 852 32.58 -36.84 -7.93
C GLN A 852 31.94 -35.57 -8.48
N TRP A 853 32.49 -35.07 -9.58
CA TRP A 853 31.95 -33.89 -10.27
C TRP A 853 30.74 -34.22 -11.15
N ALA A 854 29.71 -33.38 -11.07
CA ALA A 854 28.53 -33.36 -11.91
C ALA A 854 28.35 -31.98 -12.55
N TRP A 855 27.75 -31.94 -13.73
CA TRP A 855 27.38 -30.70 -14.40
C TRP A 855 26.20 -30.92 -15.34
N ASP A 856 25.33 -29.91 -15.42
CA ASP A 856 24.22 -29.87 -16.37
C ASP A 856 24.07 -28.49 -16.98
N ALA A 857 23.36 -28.44 -18.11
CA ALA A 857 22.90 -27.18 -18.69
C ALA A 857 21.62 -27.40 -19.49
N GLY A 858 20.77 -26.38 -19.55
CA GLY A 858 19.49 -26.47 -20.23
C GLY A 858 18.70 -25.18 -20.24
N VAL A 859 17.40 -25.33 -20.51
CA VAL A 859 16.46 -24.21 -20.57
C VAL A 859 15.35 -24.40 -19.54
N ARG A 860 14.95 -23.29 -18.93
CA ARG A 860 13.85 -23.21 -17.98
C ARG A 860 12.81 -22.20 -18.47
N LEU A 861 11.56 -22.65 -18.63
CA LEU A 861 10.41 -21.80 -18.93
C LEU A 861 9.61 -21.57 -17.64
N VAL A 862 9.51 -20.32 -17.17
CA VAL A 862 8.79 -19.95 -15.94
C VAL A 862 7.42 -19.39 -16.29
N MET A 863 6.38 -19.95 -15.69
CA MET A 863 4.97 -19.61 -15.88
C MET A 863 4.29 -19.39 -14.52
N GLY A 864 4.62 -18.29 -13.86
CA GLY A 864 4.12 -17.99 -12.51
C GLY A 864 4.69 -18.96 -11.46
N PRO A 865 3.85 -19.69 -10.70
CA PRO A 865 4.31 -20.66 -9.69
C PRO A 865 4.74 -22.01 -10.30
N LEU A 866 4.77 -22.14 -11.63
CA LEU A 866 5.20 -23.34 -12.32
C LEU A 866 6.40 -23.02 -13.20
N SER A 867 7.28 -23.98 -13.39
CA SER A 867 8.37 -23.88 -14.36
C SER A 867 8.65 -25.20 -15.03
N PHE A 868 8.96 -25.20 -16.32
CA PHE A 868 9.41 -26.39 -17.05
C PHE A 868 10.92 -26.32 -17.21
N ASN A 869 11.65 -27.31 -16.70
CA ASN A 869 13.09 -27.44 -16.86
C ASN A 869 13.38 -28.52 -17.89
N VAL A 870 14.19 -28.20 -18.90
CA VAL A 870 14.63 -29.11 -19.95
C VAL A 870 16.17 -29.03 -20.03
N PRO A 871 16.90 -29.87 -19.28
CA PRO A 871 18.33 -30.09 -19.51
C PRO A 871 18.58 -30.62 -20.93
N PHE A 872 19.56 -30.04 -21.62
CA PHE A 872 20.07 -30.55 -22.89
C PHE A 872 21.43 -31.24 -22.72
N TYR A 873 22.12 -30.98 -21.62
CA TYR A 873 23.41 -31.57 -21.30
C TYR A 873 23.44 -32.03 -19.85
N ILE A 874 23.87 -33.28 -19.66
CA ILE A 874 24.19 -33.90 -18.38
C ILE A 874 25.49 -34.66 -18.63
N LYS A 875 26.48 -34.58 -17.72
CA LYS A 875 27.83 -35.13 -17.90
C LYS A 875 27.89 -36.53 -18.55
N ASP A 876 27.05 -37.45 -18.09
CA ASP A 876 27.08 -38.86 -18.46
C ASP A 876 25.90 -39.27 -19.37
N ASP A 877 25.01 -38.33 -19.72
CA ASP A 877 23.83 -38.57 -20.57
C ASP A 877 23.45 -37.32 -21.40
N PRO A 878 24.37 -36.80 -22.24
CA PRO A 878 24.14 -35.57 -22.98
C PRO A 878 23.08 -35.76 -24.07
N TRP A 879 22.27 -34.73 -24.31
CA TRP A 879 21.22 -34.67 -25.34
C TRP A 879 20.03 -35.60 -25.17
N ARG A 880 20.01 -36.45 -24.13
CA ARG A 880 18.79 -37.15 -23.76
C ARG A 880 17.81 -36.14 -23.15
N VAL A 881 16.59 -36.15 -23.65
CA VAL A 881 15.55 -35.24 -23.19
C VAL A 881 15.09 -35.69 -21.80
N HIS A 882 15.63 -35.05 -20.77
CA HIS A 882 15.07 -35.07 -19.43
C HIS A 882 14.21 -33.83 -19.24
N TRP A 883 13.15 -33.93 -18.43
CA TRP A 883 12.27 -32.80 -18.17
C TRP A 883 11.68 -32.86 -16.76
N SER A 884 11.38 -31.69 -16.21
CA SER A 884 10.59 -31.58 -14.99
C SER A 884 9.75 -30.32 -14.91
N ILE A 885 8.78 -30.38 -14.01
CA ILE A 885 7.96 -29.27 -13.56
C ILE A 885 8.48 -28.84 -12.18
N GLY A 886 9.04 -27.63 -12.09
CA GLY A 886 9.38 -26.99 -10.82
C GLY A 886 8.24 -26.12 -10.30
N PHE A 887 8.06 -26.10 -8.97
CA PHE A 887 7.06 -25.31 -8.26
C PHE A 887 7.69 -24.18 -7.43
#